data_AF-A0A7C1HUB5-F1
#
_entry.id   AF-A0A7C1HUB5-F1
#
_cell.length_a   1.000
_cell.length_b   1.000
_cell.length_c   1.000
_cell.angle_alpha   90.00
_cell.angle_beta   90.00
_cell.angle_gamma   90.00
#
_symmetry.space_group_name_H-M   'P 1'
#
loop_
_entity.id
_entity.type
_entity.pdbx_description
1 polymer ?
#
loop_
_entity_poly.entity_id
_entity_poly.type
_entity_poly.pdbx_seq_one_letter_code
_entity_poly.pdbx_strand_id
1 'polypeptide(L)'
;MKNKTKVPGRFLNLYARLRKMKIPYRITFFIIGIASTIWFLVRVIPKPTRAGYPCMRVAAPFMSSFVLYLLSLAGSAMLFKRSRHFLSRTRYMMAAIAFAGALVLFAFSSNLFPERAVASVAKSDPSDFPPNMPMGEELGIFPGRVVWEWDRDATDEDCTNTFNDPVRGEDGFFMLCNNDLSVIKRMMDNTVMKLTGTYSPGEAWDQLFIDFNKRKGLGEVSYQEGQTIFIKINQGTASWQTNSDLTRIENPWNQSSYGIAETTPGMAISVLDQLINDFGVPQENIYIGDPMSHIFQDVYEEMAYLFPDVKYVDRQRSDLGRTLISATSEGAIKWSDKGTVMTGAGTDYLYAEMVNADYLVNLAALKAHARAGITLTAKNHFGSHTRGDAGAWHLHGGLVCYIDNDVLNPARTEYGVYRVLTDLMGHERLGANTVLFIVEGLWGGPEATEKPVKWNSAPFNGDWPNSILASQDAVALESVCFDLLKTEFDNPNEPGKDRPWYGAVDDYLHQAADSRNWPAGFIYDPEGDGTPMGSMGVHEHWNNAADKQYSRNLGYDYGIELIGPKSLVKNAVNALEAETAPVIDGDASDACWEEAQWYGIDQTWIPWGLEIDSADFFGRFKACWSAAENLVYLYVEITDDAFVDGYV
;
A
#
# COMPACT_ATOMS: atom_id res chain seq x y z
N MET A 1 29.87 9.90 -19.51
CA MET A 1 30.56 9.32 -18.34
C MET A 1 31.56 10.32 -17.76
N LYS A 2 31.24 10.97 -16.63
CA LYS A 2 32.20 11.79 -15.86
C LYS A 2 32.49 11.09 -14.54
N ASN A 3 33.78 10.96 -14.23
CA ASN A 3 34.39 10.21 -13.14
C ASN A 3 33.65 10.28 -11.79
N LYS A 4 33.13 9.13 -11.31
CA LYS A 4 32.92 8.89 -9.88
C LYS A 4 34.28 9.03 -9.19
N THR A 5 34.47 10.08 -8.40
CA THR A 5 35.66 10.26 -7.56
C THR A 5 35.78 9.10 -6.58
N LYS A 6 36.59 8.10 -6.89
CA LYS A 6 36.94 7.02 -5.97
C LYS A 6 37.66 7.62 -4.76
N VAL A 7 37.07 7.44 -3.58
CA VAL A 7 37.70 7.78 -2.30
C VAL A 7 39.03 7.00 -2.23
N PRO A 8 40.19 7.66 -2.03
CA PRO A 8 41.48 6.97 -2.04
C PRO A 8 41.52 5.85 -0.98
N GLY A 9 42.10 4.69 -1.33
CA GLY A 9 42.09 3.48 -0.48
C GLY A 9 42.66 3.66 0.93
N ARG A 10 43.51 4.68 1.16
CA ARG A 10 44.00 5.03 2.50
C ARG A 10 42.89 5.55 3.42
N PHE A 11 41.91 6.27 2.90
CA PHE A 11 40.76 6.77 3.68
C PHE A 11 39.76 5.66 3.98
N LEU A 12 39.55 4.72 3.05
CA LEU A 12 38.73 3.53 3.28
C LEU A 12 39.33 2.63 4.38
N ASN A 13 40.64 2.44 4.38
CA ASN A 13 41.34 1.71 5.44
C ASN A 13 41.29 2.42 6.79
N LEU A 14 41.38 3.75 6.82
CA LEU A 14 41.22 4.55 8.03
C LEU A 14 39.77 4.46 8.56
N TYR A 15 38.79 4.58 7.69
CA TYR A 15 37.37 4.42 8.01
C TYR A 15 37.08 3.04 8.61
N ALA A 16 37.57 1.96 7.99
CA ALA A 16 37.42 0.61 8.51
C ALA A 16 38.10 0.41 9.89
N ARG A 17 39.24 1.05 10.14
CA ARG A 17 39.90 1.04 11.46
C ARG A 17 39.10 1.81 12.51
N LEU A 18 38.60 3.00 12.17
CA LEU A 18 37.78 3.82 13.07
C LEU A 18 36.45 3.13 13.40
N ARG A 19 35.82 2.45 12.44
CA ARG A 19 34.59 1.67 12.67
C ARG A 19 34.78 0.50 13.64
N LYS A 20 35.99 -0.09 13.69
CA LYS A 20 36.35 -1.14 14.66
C LYS A 20 36.65 -0.58 16.06
N MET A 21 37.03 0.69 16.17
CA MET A 21 37.24 1.35 17.46
C MET A 21 35.88 1.76 18.02
N LYS A 22 35.35 1.01 18.99
CA LYS A 22 34.13 1.36 19.72
C LYS A 22 34.38 2.54 20.68
N ILE A 23 34.52 3.75 20.12
CA ILE A 23 34.65 4.98 20.92
C ILE A 23 33.26 5.39 21.39
N PRO A 24 33.03 5.60 22.70
CA PRO A 24 31.76 6.08 23.21
C PRO A 24 31.32 7.38 22.54
N TYR A 25 30.06 7.46 22.12
CA TYR A 25 29.51 8.63 21.41
C TYR A 25 29.72 9.96 22.15
N ARG A 26 29.73 9.93 23.49
CA ARG A 26 30.03 11.11 24.33
C ARG A 26 31.42 11.65 24.06
N ILE A 27 32.42 10.78 24.01
CA ILE A 27 33.82 11.16 23.75
C ILE A 27 33.95 11.65 22.30
N THR A 28 33.29 10.97 21.37
CA THR A 28 33.26 11.37 19.96
C THR A 28 32.64 12.75 19.76
N PHE A 29 31.56 13.09 20.47
CA PHE A 29 30.95 14.41 20.45
C PHE A 29 31.92 15.52 20.86
N PHE A 30 32.66 15.34 21.96
CA PHE A 30 33.69 16.31 22.38
C PHE A 30 34.83 16.42 21.36
N ILE A 31 35.33 15.29 20.84
CA ILE A 31 36.44 15.30 19.87
C ILE A 31 36.02 16.01 18.57
N ILE A 32 34.88 15.61 17.99
CA ILE A 32 34.39 16.18 16.73
C ILE A 32 33.96 17.64 16.93
N GLY A 33 33.31 17.96 18.05
CA GLY A 33 32.91 19.32 18.39
C GLY A 33 34.11 20.26 18.50
N ILE A 34 35.15 19.88 19.25
CA ILE A 34 36.39 20.66 19.38
C ILE A 34 37.10 20.79 18.03
N ALA A 35 37.29 19.68 17.32
CA ALA A 35 37.98 19.68 16.03
C ALA A 35 37.25 20.55 15.00
N SER A 36 35.92 20.45 14.93
CA SER A 36 35.08 21.27 14.03
C SER A 36 35.12 22.73 14.42
N THR A 37 35.09 23.05 15.71
CA THR A 37 35.20 24.42 16.22
C THR A 37 36.55 25.04 15.86
N ILE A 38 37.66 24.35 16.15
CA ILE A 38 39.00 24.82 15.80
C ILE A 38 39.12 25.01 14.28
N TRP A 39 38.66 24.03 13.50
CA TRP A 39 38.76 24.09 12.05
C TRP A 39 37.94 25.23 11.45
N PHE A 40 36.71 25.43 11.94
CA PHE A 40 35.85 26.51 11.50
C PHE A 40 36.42 27.87 11.88
N LEU A 41 36.88 28.07 13.13
CA LEU A 41 37.50 29.32 13.57
C LEU A 41 38.76 29.65 12.74
N VAL A 42 39.66 28.67 12.55
CA VAL A 42 40.90 28.86 11.79
C VAL A 42 40.65 29.16 10.32
N ARG A 43 39.60 28.59 9.72
CA ARG A 43 39.34 28.77 8.28
C ARG A 43 38.46 29.95 7.97
N VAL A 44 37.44 30.21 8.78
CA VAL A 44 36.37 31.17 8.50
C VAL A 44 36.68 32.55 9.06
N ILE A 45 37.30 32.68 10.24
CA ILE A 45 37.65 34.01 10.79
C ILE A 45 38.56 34.80 9.84
N PRO A 46 39.63 34.22 9.25
CA PRO A 46 40.49 34.97 8.33
C PRO A 46 39.81 35.31 6.99
N LYS A 47 38.76 34.58 6.60
CA LYS A 47 38.00 34.81 5.36
C LYS A 47 36.58 34.25 5.47
N PRO A 48 35.59 35.07 5.88
CA PRO A 48 34.23 34.62 6.19
C PRO A 48 33.52 33.88 5.05
N THR A 49 33.83 34.20 3.80
CA THR A 49 33.22 33.54 2.63
C THR A 49 33.51 32.04 2.54
N ARG A 50 34.51 31.53 3.27
CA ARG A 50 34.81 30.09 3.33
C ARG A 50 33.76 29.27 4.07
N ALA A 51 32.87 29.88 4.84
CA ALA A 51 31.75 29.19 5.48
C ALA A 51 30.86 28.44 4.46
N GLY A 52 30.82 28.90 3.21
CA GLY A 52 30.07 28.24 2.13
C GLY A 52 30.71 26.97 1.56
N TYR A 53 31.94 26.61 1.94
CA TYR A 53 32.64 25.45 1.38
C TYR A 53 32.01 24.12 1.86
N PRO A 54 31.97 23.06 1.05
CA PRO A 54 31.37 21.77 1.43
C PRO A 54 31.89 21.20 2.75
N CYS A 55 33.20 21.27 2.99
CA CYS A 55 33.79 20.82 4.26
C CYS A 55 33.40 21.68 5.47
N MET A 56 33.14 22.98 5.27
CA MET A 56 32.66 23.87 6.33
C MET A 56 31.17 23.68 6.58
N ARG A 57 30.37 23.35 5.55
CA ARG A 57 28.97 22.97 5.70
C ARG A 57 28.78 21.70 6.52
N VAL A 58 29.71 20.75 6.42
CA VAL A 58 29.74 19.56 7.29
C VAL A 58 30.20 19.89 8.71
N ALA A 59 31.21 20.74 8.88
CA ALA A 59 31.75 21.08 10.20
C ALA A 59 30.83 22.01 11.02
N ALA A 60 30.06 22.87 10.37
CA ALA A 60 29.27 23.92 11.02
C ALA A 60 28.21 23.37 12.00
N PRO A 61 27.39 22.35 11.66
CA PRO A 61 26.44 21.77 12.61
C PRO A 61 27.11 21.21 13.86
N PHE A 62 28.21 20.45 13.71
CA PHE A 62 28.93 19.88 14.85
C PHE A 62 29.53 20.94 15.77
N MET A 63 30.12 22.00 15.20
CA MET A 63 30.60 23.15 15.98
C MET A 63 29.44 23.84 16.70
N SER A 64 28.38 24.22 15.98
CA SER A 64 27.26 24.99 16.55
C SER A 64 26.60 24.24 17.70
N SER A 65 26.33 22.94 17.52
CA SER A 65 25.76 22.10 18.58
C SER A 65 26.70 21.97 19.78
N PHE A 66 28.01 21.85 19.55
CA PHE A 66 29.00 21.80 20.63
C PHE A 66 29.10 23.11 21.41
N VAL A 67 29.13 24.26 20.72
CA VAL A 67 29.19 25.59 21.34
C VAL A 67 27.92 25.87 22.13
N LEU A 68 26.75 25.58 21.56
CA LEU A 68 25.46 25.73 22.24
C LEU A 68 25.37 24.85 23.49
N TYR A 69 25.88 23.62 23.43
CA TYR A 69 25.97 22.73 24.59
C TYR A 69 26.85 23.32 25.72
N LEU A 70 28.01 23.88 25.37
CA LEU A 70 28.88 24.52 26.38
C LEU A 70 28.25 25.79 26.96
N LEU A 71 27.58 26.59 26.13
CA LEU A 71 26.90 27.82 26.57
C LEU A 71 25.70 27.51 27.46
N SER A 72 24.92 26.47 27.17
CA SER A 72 23.79 26.05 28.00
C SER A 72 24.25 25.48 29.34
N LEU A 73 25.31 24.66 29.35
CA LEU A 73 25.89 24.12 30.58
C LEU A 73 26.54 25.20 31.45
N ALA A 74 27.33 26.10 30.86
CA ALA A 74 27.95 27.21 31.59
C ALA A 74 26.89 28.22 32.06
N GLY A 75 25.91 28.52 31.22
CA GLY A 75 24.80 29.43 31.52
C GLY A 75 23.93 28.92 32.67
N SER A 76 23.55 27.64 32.66
CA SER A 76 22.80 27.02 33.76
C SER A 76 23.59 27.06 35.07
N ALA A 77 24.88 26.68 35.06
CA ALA A 77 25.73 26.76 36.25
C ALA A 77 25.86 28.18 36.82
N MET A 78 26.02 29.19 35.95
CA MET A 78 26.07 30.60 36.38
C MET A 78 24.74 31.08 36.94
N LEU A 79 23.62 30.73 36.32
CA LEU A 79 22.28 31.10 36.80
C LEU A 79 21.93 30.40 38.12
N PHE A 80 22.31 29.14 38.33
CA PHE A 80 22.20 28.46 39.63
C PHE A 80 23.01 29.16 40.72
N LYS A 81 24.27 29.52 40.43
CA LYS A 81 25.12 30.27 41.37
C LYS A 81 24.53 31.65 41.70
N ARG A 82 23.95 32.32 40.70
CA ARG A 82 23.34 33.65 40.86
C ARG A 82 22.00 33.60 41.58
N SER A 83 21.21 32.55 41.37
CA SER A 83 19.99 32.27 42.14
C SER A 83 20.31 32.12 43.63
N ARG A 84 21.32 31.31 43.98
CA ARG A 84 21.79 31.16 45.37
C ARG A 84 22.26 32.49 45.98
N HIS A 85 22.94 33.33 45.21
CA HIS A 85 23.38 34.67 45.65
C HIS A 85 22.21 35.64 45.88
N PHE A 86 21.16 35.60 45.05
CA PHE A 86 19.97 36.42 45.26
C PHE A 86 19.15 35.94 46.46
N LEU A 87 19.09 34.62 46.68
CA LEU A 87 18.45 34.03 47.84
C LEU A 87 19.12 34.47 49.15
N SER A 88 20.47 34.49 49.19
CA SER A 88 21.23 34.97 50.35
C SER A 88 21.10 36.49 50.60
N ARG A 89 20.55 37.25 49.65
CA ARG A 89 20.31 38.69 49.74
C ARG A 89 18.82 39.04 49.80
N THR A 90 17.97 38.07 50.17
CA THR A 90 16.50 38.20 50.30
C THR A 90 15.78 38.75 49.06
N ARG A 91 16.40 38.62 47.86
CA ARG A 91 15.82 39.01 46.57
C ARG A 91 15.09 37.83 45.93
N TYR A 92 13.99 37.41 46.54
CA TYR A 92 13.29 36.16 46.18
C TYR A 92 12.82 36.09 44.72
N MET A 93 12.26 37.17 44.18
CA MET A 93 11.80 37.21 42.78
C MET A 93 12.95 37.01 41.78
N MET A 94 14.10 37.65 42.01
CA MET A 94 15.29 37.48 41.16
C MET A 94 15.92 36.10 41.32
N ALA A 95 15.84 35.50 42.52
CA ALA A 95 16.28 34.13 42.76
C ALA A 95 15.41 33.12 41.99
N ALA A 96 14.09 33.32 41.98
CA ALA A 96 13.13 32.48 41.25
C ALA A 96 13.33 32.56 39.74
N ILE A 97 13.48 33.77 39.17
CA ILE A 97 13.74 33.96 37.73
C ILE A 97 15.06 33.30 37.32
N ALA A 98 16.13 33.50 38.10
CA ALA A 98 17.43 32.89 37.81
C ALA A 98 17.38 31.36 37.94
N PHE A 99 16.61 30.82 38.89
CA PHE A 99 16.42 29.38 39.07
C PHE A 99 15.63 28.76 37.91
N ALA A 100 14.51 29.37 37.51
CA ALA A 100 13.72 28.93 36.37
C ALA A 100 14.53 28.97 35.07
N GLY A 101 15.28 30.06 34.83
CA GLY A 101 16.19 30.15 33.68
C GLY A 101 17.30 29.10 33.71
N ALA A 102 17.83 28.78 34.89
CA ALA A 102 18.80 27.70 35.05
C ALA A 102 18.20 26.33 34.73
N LEU A 103 16.96 26.06 35.16
CA LEU A 103 16.23 24.82 34.86
C LEU A 103 15.92 24.68 33.38
N VAL A 104 15.51 25.77 32.70
CA VAL A 104 15.26 25.74 31.25
C VAL A 104 16.55 25.43 30.49
N LEU A 105 17.65 26.15 30.75
CA LEU A 105 18.94 25.89 30.09
C LEU A 105 19.49 24.51 30.44
N PHE A 106 19.30 24.05 31.68
CA PHE A 106 19.69 22.71 32.09
C PHE A 106 18.87 21.66 31.34
N ALA A 107 17.54 21.83 31.23
CA ALA A 107 16.66 20.93 30.52
C ALA A 107 16.97 20.83 29.01
N PHE A 108 17.41 21.93 28.38
CA PHE A 108 17.95 21.90 27.01
C PHE A 108 19.31 21.19 26.90
N SER A 109 20.10 21.13 27.97
CA SER A 109 21.46 20.53 27.98
C SER A 109 21.50 19.08 28.47
N SER A 110 20.56 18.70 29.34
CA SER A 110 20.30 17.34 29.76
C SER A 110 19.34 16.71 28.76
N ASN A 111 19.52 15.45 28.39
CA ASN A 111 18.67 14.73 27.43
C ASN A 111 17.18 14.53 27.88
N LEU A 112 16.56 15.52 28.54
CA LEU A 112 15.17 15.51 29.01
C LEU A 112 14.18 15.75 27.87
N PHE A 113 14.63 16.35 26.76
CA PHE A 113 13.88 16.42 25.50
C PHE A 113 14.61 15.55 24.47
N PRO A 114 14.16 14.30 24.24
CA PRO A 114 14.72 13.47 23.18
C PRO A 114 14.15 13.95 21.84
N GLU A 115 14.61 15.10 21.33
CA GLU A 115 14.49 15.34 19.89
C GLU A 115 15.44 14.38 19.20
N ARG A 116 14.89 13.23 18.77
CA ARG A 116 15.57 12.31 17.88
C ARG A 116 15.69 13.01 16.53
N ALA A 117 16.82 13.65 16.27
CA ALA A 117 17.21 13.97 14.91
C ALA A 117 17.30 12.65 14.14
N VAL A 118 16.23 12.31 13.41
CA VAL A 118 16.23 11.18 12.47
C VAL A 118 17.26 11.54 11.42
N ALA A 119 18.31 10.73 11.29
CA ALA A 119 19.27 10.92 10.22
C ALA A 119 18.51 10.83 8.89
N SER A 120 18.78 11.73 7.95
CA SER A 120 18.19 11.78 6.59
C SER A 120 18.43 10.52 5.73
N VAL A 121 18.94 9.44 6.32
CA VAL A 121 19.26 8.15 5.68
C VAL A 121 18.13 7.15 5.87
N ALA A 122 17.16 7.42 6.75
CA ALA A 122 16.06 6.50 7.04
C ALA A 122 14.75 6.79 6.28
N LYS A 123 14.72 7.91 5.54
CA LYS A 123 13.64 8.29 4.63
C LYS A 123 14.15 8.17 3.20
N SER A 124 13.25 7.86 2.26
CA SER A 124 13.57 7.82 0.83
C SER A 124 13.74 9.24 0.26
N ASP A 125 14.58 9.35 -0.75
CA ASP A 125 14.65 10.50 -1.64
C ASP A 125 13.76 10.24 -2.87
N PRO A 126 13.15 11.26 -3.51
CA PRO A 126 12.40 11.05 -4.75
C PRO A 126 13.17 10.28 -5.84
N SER A 127 14.50 10.36 -5.86
CA SER A 127 15.33 9.59 -6.80
C SER A 127 15.42 8.09 -6.51
N ASP A 128 14.98 7.62 -5.34
CA ASP A 128 14.84 6.20 -5.02
C ASP A 128 13.66 5.55 -5.76
N PHE A 129 12.71 6.36 -6.25
CA PHE A 129 11.52 5.94 -7.01
C PHE A 129 11.57 6.44 -8.45
N PRO A 130 12.52 5.96 -9.28
CA PRO A 130 12.64 6.44 -10.64
C PRO A 130 11.36 6.12 -11.43
N PRO A 131 10.78 7.11 -12.15
CA PRO A 131 9.56 6.90 -12.91
C PRO A 131 9.82 6.01 -14.12
N ASN A 132 8.80 5.25 -14.51
CA ASN A 132 8.73 4.49 -15.77
C ASN A 132 9.94 3.57 -16.03
N MET A 133 10.37 2.84 -15.00
CA MET A 133 11.46 1.87 -15.05
C MET A 133 10.94 0.47 -14.68
N PRO A 134 10.14 -0.16 -15.55
CA PRO A 134 9.49 -1.43 -15.24
C PRO A 134 10.47 -2.58 -15.06
N MET A 135 10.14 -3.46 -14.13
CA MET A 135 10.83 -4.72 -13.85
C MET A 135 9.84 -5.81 -13.47
N GLY A 136 10.21 -7.06 -13.72
CA GLY A 136 9.35 -8.23 -13.52
C GLY A 136 8.60 -8.64 -14.80
N GLU A 137 7.63 -9.52 -14.64
CA GLU A 137 6.81 -10.06 -15.74
C GLU A 137 5.36 -9.65 -15.51
N GLU A 138 4.74 -9.01 -16.50
CA GLU A 138 3.36 -8.56 -16.40
C GLU A 138 2.37 -9.74 -16.39
N LEU A 139 1.36 -9.69 -15.50
CA LEU A 139 0.33 -10.73 -15.39
C LEU A 139 -1.08 -10.21 -15.71
N GLY A 140 -2.00 -11.14 -15.98
CA GLY A 140 -3.42 -10.89 -16.24
C GLY A 140 -3.82 -10.93 -17.72
N ILE A 141 -5.14 -10.89 -17.98
CA ILE A 141 -5.74 -10.88 -19.32
C ILE A 141 -5.18 -9.73 -20.16
N PHE A 142 -5.12 -8.54 -19.55
CA PHE A 142 -4.32 -7.42 -20.03
C PHE A 142 -3.08 -7.30 -19.15
N PRO A 143 -1.89 -7.67 -19.65
CA PRO A 143 -0.70 -7.77 -18.82
C PRO A 143 -0.37 -6.46 -18.11
N GLY A 144 -0.27 -6.49 -16.77
CA GLY A 144 0.12 -5.35 -15.94
C GLY A 144 -0.99 -4.30 -15.77
N ARG A 145 -2.24 -4.63 -16.16
CA ARG A 145 -3.39 -3.72 -16.02
C ARG A 145 -3.81 -3.60 -14.56
N VAL A 146 -3.92 -2.36 -14.09
CA VAL A 146 -4.57 -2.00 -12.83
C VAL A 146 -5.76 -1.13 -13.15
N VAL A 147 -6.94 -1.48 -12.65
CA VAL A 147 -8.12 -0.63 -12.74
C VAL A 147 -8.29 0.13 -11.43
N TRP A 148 -8.47 1.44 -11.53
CA TRP A 148 -8.82 2.36 -10.45
C TRP A 148 -10.15 3.03 -10.79
N GLU A 149 -11.24 2.44 -10.29
CA GLU A 149 -12.55 3.07 -10.35
C GLU A 149 -12.69 4.06 -9.21
N TRP A 150 -13.11 5.28 -9.53
CA TRP A 150 -13.34 6.35 -8.56
C TRP A 150 -14.68 7.01 -8.83
N ASP A 151 -15.48 7.14 -7.79
CA ASP A 151 -16.76 7.84 -7.84
C ASP A 151 -17.00 8.56 -6.52
N ARG A 152 -17.10 9.90 -6.58
CA ARG A 152 -17.26 10.74 -5.40
C ARG A 152 -18.53 10.43 -4.60
N ASP A 153 -19.54 9.86 -5.24
CA ASP A 153 -20.84 9.59 -4.62
C ASP A 153 -20.89 8.19 -3.96
N ALA A 154 -19.76 7.46 -3.95
CA ALA A 154 -19.68 6.14 -3.32
C ALA A 154 -19.78 6.17 -1.79
N THR A 155 -19.40 7.27 -1.15
CA THR A 155 -19.43 7.43 0.30
C THR A 155 -20.08 8.75 0.72
N ASP A 156 -20.62 8.80 1.95
CA ASP A 156 -21.12 10.05 2.54
C ASP A 156 -19.94 10.98 2.90
N GLU A 157 -19.79 12.06 2.14
CA GLU A 157 -18.76 13.09 2.36
C GLU A 157 -18.87 13.71 3.77
N ASP A 158 -20.04 13.71 4.41
CA ASP A 158 -20.27 14.29 5.73
C ASP A 158 -20.05 13.31 6.90
N CYS A 159 -19.72 12.05 6.61
CA CYS A 159 -19.43 11.05 7.65
C CYS A 159 -18.32 11.53 8.61
N THR A 160 -18.59 11.51 9.91
CA THR A 160 -17.68 12.06 10.92
C THR A 160 -16.67 11.04 11.44
N ASN A 161 -16.93 9.75 11.23
CA ASN A 161 -16.19 8.65 11.84
C ASN A 161 -16.10 8.82 13.36
N THR A 162 -17.24 9.08 14.00
CA THR A 162 -17.35 9.24 15.45
C THR A 162 -18.55 8.50 16.01
N PHE A 163 -18.40 7.94 17.20
CA PHE A 163 -19.46 7.16 17.85
C PHE A 163 -20.58 8.04 18.45
N ASN A 164 -20.27 9.29 18.82
CA ASN A 164 -21.20 10.20 19.48
C ASN A 164 -21.11 11.60 18.85
N ASP A 165 -21.34 11.69 17.54
CA ASP A 165 -21.46 12.97 16.88
C ASP A 165 -22.65 13.75 17.46
N PRO A 166 -22.51 15.03 17.82
CA PRO A 166 -23.58 15.82 18.42
C PRO A 166 -24.80 16.06 17.51
N VAL A 167 -24.66 15.84 16.20
CA VAL A 167 -25.72 16.05 15.19
C VAL A 167 -26.22 14.72 14.65
N ARG A 168 -25.31 13.81 14.29
CA ARG A 168 -25.61 12.55 13.59
C ARG A 168 -25.70 11.33 14.51
N GLY A 169 -25.22 11.42 15.74
CA GLY A 169 -25.15 10.27 16.66
C GLY A 169 -24.00 9.34 16.31
N GLU A 170 -24.25 8.03 16.27
CA GLU A 170 -23.27 7.07 15.79
C GLU A 170 -23.11 7.20 14.28
N ASP A 171 -21.87 7.41 13.83
CA ASP A 171 -21.60 7.77 12.44
C ASP A 171 -20.21 7.25 12.03
N GLY A 172 -20.15 5.95 11.76
CA GLY A 172 -18.96 5.23 11.35
C GLY A 172 -18.95 4.91 9.86
N PHE A 173 -17.76 4.91 9.24
CA PHE A 173 -17.59 4.58 7.82
C PHE A 173 -18.15 3.20 7.42
N PHE A 174 -18.23 2.26 8.36
CA PHE A 174 -18.70 0.90 8.11
C PHE A 174 -20.22 0.80 8.06
N MET A 175 -20.96 1.85 8.43
CA MET A 175 -22.43 1.84 8.40
C MET A 175 -22.94 1.99 6.97
N LEU A 176 -23.97 1.23 6.60
CA LEU A 176 -24.55 1.30 5.24
C LEU A 176 -25.05 2.69 4.87
N CYS A 177 -25.52 3.51 5.81
CA CYS A 177 -25.93 4.88 5.51
C CYS A 177 -24.79 5.76 4.97
N ASN A 178 -23.54 5.39 5.22
CA ASN A 178 -22.36 6.11 4.76
C ASN A 178 -21.75 5.49 3.49
N ASN A 179 -22.31 4.39 2.97
CA ASN A 179 -21.82 3.69 1.78
C ASN A 179 -22.96 3.54 0.78
N ASP A 180 -22.89 4.23 -0.36
CA ASP A 180 -23.92 4.07 -1.40
C ASP A 180 -23.71 2.74 -2.12
N LEU A 181 -24.47 1.73 -1.70
CA LEU A 181 -24.33 0.38 -2.23
C LEU A 181 -24.59 0.30 -3.74
N SER A 182 -25.44 1.16 -4.29
CA SER A 182 -25.73 1.16 -5.73
C SER A 182 -24.52 1.63 -6.54
N VAL A 183 -23.87 2.71 -6.07
CA VAL A 183 -22.65 3.26 -6.67
C VAL A 183 -21.49 2.28 -6.51
N ILE A 184 -21.29 1.72 -5.31
CA ILE A 184 -20.20 0.77 -5.03
C ILE A 184 -20.31 -0.48 -5.89
N LYS A 185 -21.52 -1.03 -6.06
CA LYS A 185 -21.77 -2.18 -6.96
C LYS A 185 -21.41 -1.85 -8.40
N ARG A 186 -21.90 -0.73 -8.93
CA ARG A 186 -21.54 -0.25 -10.28
C ARG A 186 -20.03 -0.09 -10.45
N MET A 187 -19.34 0.50 -9.46
CA MET A 187 -17.89 0.63 -9.51
C MET A 187 -17.19 -0.73 -9.55
N MET A 188 -17.67 -1.71 -8.76
CA MET A 188 -17.13 -3.06 -8.78
C MET A 188 -17.40 -3.77 -10.12
N ASP A 189 -18.57 -3.58 -10.73
CA ASP A 189 -18.92 -4.10 -12.06
C ASP A 189 -17.97 -3.54 -13.12
N ASN A 190 -17.83 -2.22 -13.15
CA ASN A 190 -16.90 -1.55 -14.05
C ASN A 190 -15.47 -2.04 -13.84
N THR A 191 -15.08 -2.31 -12.60
CA THR A 191 -13.72 -2.79 -12.27
C THR A 191 -13.42 -4.12 -12.94
N VAL A 192 -14.27 -5.14 -12.77
CA VAL A 192 -14.03 -6.46 -13.37
C VAL A 192 -14.15 -6.42 -14.89
N MET A 193 -15.14 -5.69 -15.43
CA MET A 193 -15.32 -5.54 -16.88
C MET A 193 -14.13 -4.84 -17.54
N LYS A 194 -13.53 -3.83 -16.91
CA LYS A 194 -12.32 -3.16 -17.44
C LYS A 194 -11.06 -4.03 -17.32
N LEU A 195 -11.00 -4.92 -16.32
CA LEU A 195 -9.91 -5.89 -16.20
C LEU A 195 -9.95 -7.00 -17.26
N THR A 196 -11.14 -7.36 -17.74
CA THR A 196 -11.34 -8.49 -18.65
C THR A 196 -11.69 -8.06 -20.08
N GLY A 197 -12.16 -6.81 -20.25
CA GLY A 197 -12.64 -6.28 -21.52
C GLY A 197 -14.00 -6.86 -21.91
N THR A 198 -14.77 -7.40 -20.97
CA THR A 198 -16.11 -7.98 -21.18
C THR A 198 -17.21 -6.95 -20.89
N TYR A 199 -18.47 -7.32 -21.17
CA TYR A 199 -19.64 -6.43 -21.08
C TYR A 199 -20.61 -6.79 -19.95
N SER A 200 -20.29 -7.80 -19.14
CA SER A 200 -21.06 -8.12 -17.94
C SER A 200 -20.15 -8.65 -16.83
N PRO A 201 -20.52 -8.49 -15.55
CA PRO A 201 -19.77 -9.05 -14.43
C PRO A 201 -19.64 -10.57 -14.48
N GLY A 202 -20.70 -11.28 -14.90
CA GLY A 202 -20.66 -12.75 -15.04
C GLY A 202 -19.59 -13.21 -16.05
N GLU A 203 -19.55 -12.61 -17.23
CA GLU A 203 -18.49 -12.92 -18.22
C GLU A 203 -17.11 -12.46 -17.78
N ALA A 204 -17.03 -11.37 -17.01
CA ALA A 204 -15.77 -10.93 -16.43
C ALA A 204 -15.21 -12.01 -15.50
N TRP A 205 -16.02 -12.52 -14.57
CA TRP A 205 -15.62 -13.62 -13.68
C TRP A 205 -15.25 -14.89 -14.44
N ASP A 206 -16.01 -15.25 -15.48
CA ASP A 206 -15.67 -16.39 -16.35
C ASP A 206 -14.25 -16.26 -16.92
N GLN A 207 -13.92 -15.10 -17.49
CA GLN A 207 -12.60 -14.85 -18.06
C GLN A 207 -11.49 -14.77 -17.00
N LEU A 208 -11.78 -14.20 -15.81
CA LEU A 208 -10.83 -14.19 -14.69
C LEU A 208 -10.44 -15.62 -14.27
N PHE A 209 -11.42 -16.53 -14.17
CA PHE A 209 -11.14 -17.94 -13.85
C PHE A 209 -10.39 -18.66 -14.96
N ILE A 210 -10.78 -18.45 -16.23
CA ILE A 210 -10.10 -19.05 -17.39
C ILE A 210 -8.62 -18.63 -17.44
N ASP A 211 -8.33 -17.33 -17.32
CA ASP A 211 -6.97 -16.82 -17.32
C ASP A 211 -6.16 -17.39 -16.14
N PHE A 212 -6.74 -17.40 -14.94
CA PHE A 212 -6.07 -17.94 -13.76
C PHE A 212 -5.77 -19.43 -13.89
N ASN A 213 -6.74 -20.23 -14.34
CA ASN A 213 -6.58 -21.66 -14.56
C ASN A 213 -5.54 -21.94 -15.65
N LYS A 214 -5.50 -21.14 -16.72
CA LYS A 214 -4.46 -21.21 -17.76
C LYS A 214 -3.07 -20.97 -17.18
N ARG A 215 -2.88 -19.91 -16.38
CA ARG A 215 -1.61 -19.60 -15.70
C ARG A 215 -1.20 -20.66 -14.69
N LYS A 216 -2.16 -21.31 -14.02
CA LYS A 216 -1.94 -22.46 -13.11
C LYS A 216 -1.64 -23.77 -13.84
N GLY A 217 -1.71 -23.81 -15.18
CA GLY A 217 -1.51 -25.02 -15.97
C GLY A 217 -2.69 -26.00 -15.95
N LEU A 218 -3.87 -25.54 -15.53
CA LEU A 218 -5.12 -26.30 -15.53
C LEU A 218 -5.86 -26.22 -16.89
N GLY A 219 -5.38 -25.36 -17.79
CA GLY A 219 -5.94 -25.18 -19.14
C GLY A 219 -6.94 -24.03 -19.23
N GLU A 220 -7.55 -23.87 -20.40
CA GLU A 220 -8.56 -22.84 -20.68
C GLU A 220 -9.94 -23.31 -20.23
N VAL A 221 -10.12 -23.42 -18.92
CA VAL A 221 -11.37 -23.85 -18.28
C VAL A 221 -11.78 -22.82 -17.24
N SER A 222 -13.07 -22.54 -17.15
CA SER A 222 -13.64 -21.68 -16.10
C SER A 222 -13.83 -22.44 -14.79
N TYR A 223 -14.38 -21.76 -13.78
CA TYR A 223 -14.89 -22.37 -12.54
C TYR A 223 -15.79 -23.58 -12.85
N GLN A 224 -15.60 -24.66 -12.10
CA GLN A 224 -16.37 -25.89 -12.18
C GLN A 224 -17.23 -26.06 -10.93
N GLU A 225 -18.42 -26.63 -11.10
CA GLU A 225 -19.36 -26.87 -10.01
C GLU A 225 -18.70 -27.64 -8.85
N GLY A 226 -18.86 -27.12 -7.64
CA GLY A 226 -18.31 -27.70 -6.41
C GLY A 226 -16.91 -27.19 -6.03
N GLN A 227 -16.26 -26.40 -6.89
CA GLN A 227 -15.04 -25.69 -6.50
C GLN A 227 -15.36 -24.58 -5.49
N THR A 228 -14.39 -24.25 -4.66
CA THR A 228 -14.57 -23.33 -3.53
C THR A 228 -13.77 -22.04 -3.69
N ILE A 229 -14.34 -20.93 -3.22
CA ILE A 229 -13.73 -19.61 -3.24
C ILE A 229 -13.56 -19.14 -1.80
N PHE A 230 -12.38 -18.64 -1.45
CA PHE A 230 -12.15 -17.97 -0.18
C PHE A 230 -11.86 -16.49 -0.41
N ILE A 231 -12.68 -15.61 0.17
CA ILE A 231 -12.55 -14.16 0.12
C ILE A 231 -11.89 -13.69 1.43
N LYS A 232 -10.61 -13.30 1.35
CA LYS A 232 -9.87 -12.74 2.48
C LYS A 232 -10.18 -11.25 2.59
N ILE A 233 -10.87 -10.85 3.66
CA ILE A 233 -11.15 -9.44 3.97
C ILE A 233 -10.18 -8.89 5.02
N ASN A 234 -10.04 -7.58 5.13
CA ASN A 234 -9.24 -6.93 6.17
C ASN A 234 -10.10 -6.58 7.39
N GLN A 235 -10.06 -7.39 8.44
CA GLN A 235 -10.80 -7.16 9.71
C GLN A 235 -9.94 -7.50 10.93
N GLY A 236 -8.61 -7.47 10.79
CA GLY A 236 -7.66 -7.93 11.81
C GLY A 236 -7.79 -7.26 13.18
N THR A 237 -8.42 -6.08 13.27
CA THR A 237 -8.66 -5.43 14.56
C THR A 237 -9.83 -6.00 15.36
N ALA A 238 -10.73 -6.73 14.73
CA ALA A 238 -11.86 -7.36 15.39
C ALA A 238 -11.44 -8.32 16.52
N SER A 239 -10.22 -8.89 16.46
CA SER A 239 -9.66 -9.73 17.53
C SER A 239 -9.51 -9.04 18.90
N TRP A 240 -9.51 -7.71 18.95
CA TRP A 240 -9.29 -6.94 20.18
C TRP A 240 -10.14 -5.66 20.28
N GLN A 241 -10.99 -5.38 19.28
CA GLN A 241 -11.91 -4.24 19.22
C GLN A 241 -13.39 -4.64 19.30
N THR A 242 -13.68 -5.86 19.78
CA THR A 242 -15.06 -6.33 19.94
C THR A 242 -15.41 -6.69 21.38
N ASN A 243 -16.70 -6.58 21.70
CA ASN A 243 -17.31 -7.21 22.87
C ASN A 243 -17.45 -8.73 22.68
N SER A 244 -17.95 -9.43 23.69
CA SER A 244 -18.16 -10.89 23.66
C SER A 244 -19.21 -11.35 22.63
N ASP A 245 -20.02 -10.45 22.10
CA ASP A 245 -20.99 -10.71 21.03
C ASP A 245 -20.49 -10.24 19.65
N LEU A 246 -19.20 -9.90 19.54
CA LEU A 246 -18.54 -9.39 18.33
C LEU A 246 -19.01 -8.00 17.88
N THR A 247 -19.85 -7.30 18.67
CA THR A 247 -20.14 -5.88 18.44
C THR A 247 -18.91 -5.03 18.70
N ARG A 248 -18.79 -3.89 18.02
CA ARG A 248 -17.68 -2.96 18.19
C ARG A 248 -17.66 -2.40 19.61
N ILE A 249 -16.47 -2.13 20.14
CA ILE A 249 -16.33 -1.43 21.42
C ILE A 249 -16.70 0.05 21.23
N GLU A 250 -17.75 0.51 21.89
CA GLU A 250 -18.33 1.86 21.78
C GLU A 250 -17.44 2.98 22.35
N ASN A 251 -16.65 2.67 23.40
CA ASN A 251 -15.71 3.61 24.00
C ASN A 251 -14.32 2.97 24.09
N PRO A 252 -13.63 2.84 22.94
CA PRO A 252 -12.32 2.24 22.92
C PRO A 252 -11.34 3.07 23.75
N TRP A 253 -10.31 2.42 24.29
CA TRP A 253 -9.23 3.03 25.08
C TRP A 253 -8.59 4.25 24.40
N ASN A 254 -8.75 4.35 23.08
CA ASN A 254 -8.44 5.50 22.24
C ASN A 254 -9.64 5.78 21.33
N GLN A 255 -10.26 6.96 21.43
CA GLN A 255 -11.36 7.38 20.53
C GLN A 255 -10.97 7.32 19.05
N SER A 256 -9.68 7.38 18.73
CA SER A 256 -9.15 7.21 17.36
C SER A 256 -9.28 5.77 16.82
N SER A 257 -9.69 4.81 17.67
CA SER A 257 -9.90 3.41 17.32
C SER A 257 -11.36 3.05 17.07
N TYR A 258 -12.30 4.00 17.21
CA TYR A 258 -13.66 3.78 16.73
C TYR A 258 -13.67 3.89 15.20
N GLY A 259 -14.07 2.82 14.52
CA GLY A 259 -14.04 2.75 13.07
C GLY A 259 -12.63 2.78 12.50
N ILE A 260 -11.78 1.82 12.86
CA ILE A 260 -10.48 1.60 12.20
C ILE A 260 -10.73 1.24 10.73
N ALA A 261 -10.02 1.90 9.82
CA ALA A 261 -10.19 1.70 8.38
C ALA A 261 -9.92 0.23 8.01
N GLU A 262 -10.94 -0.48 7.57
CA GLU A 262 -10.97 -1.93 7.32
C GLU A 262 -12.04 -2.21 6.26
N THR A 263 -12.18 -3.47 5.82
CA THR A 263 -13.14 -3.79 4.75
C THR A 263 -14.57 -3.41 5.15
N THR A 264 -15.27 -2.65 4.29
CA THR A 264 -16.67 -2.26 4.51
C THR A 264 -17.64 -3.38 4.14
N PRO A 265 -18.87 -3.38 4.70
CA PRO A 265 -19.92 -4.28 4.24
C PRO A 265 -20.26 -4.02 2.76
N GLY A 266 -20.26 -2.76 2.30
CA GLY A 266 -20.59 -2.43 0.91
C GLY A 266 -19.67 -3.10 -0.12
N MET A 267 -18.36 -3.10 0.14
CA MET A 267 -17.41 -3.80 -0.72
C MET A 267 -17.54 -5.32 -0.66
N ALA A 268 -17.67 -5.88 0.55
CA ALA A 268 -17.82 -7.32 0.70
C ALA A 268 -19.10 -7.84 0.03
N ILE A 269 -20.22 -7.11 0.18
CA ILE A 269 -21.50 -7.41 -0.49
C ILE A 269 -21.34 -7.33 -2.00
N SER A 270 -20.65 -6.32 -2.54
CA SER A 270 -20.50 -6.16 -4.00
C SER A 270 -19.73 -7.31 -4.64
N VAL A 271 -18.66 -7.81 -3.98
CA VAL A 271 -17.93 -9.00 -4.47
C VAL A 271 -18.78 -10.27 -4.38
N LEU A 272 -19.52 -10.45 -3.28
CA LEU A 272 -20.43 -11.59 -3.12
C LEU A 272 -21.54 -11.58 -4.17
N ASP A 273 -22.15 -10.42 -4.44
CA ASP A 273 -23.23 -10.26 -5.41
C ASP A 273 -22.78 -10.66 -6.82
N GLN A 274 -21.61 -10.18 -7.28
CA GLN A 274 -21.09 -10.58 -8.59
C GLN A 274 -20.82 -12.09 -8.70
N LEU A 275 -20.19 -12.68 -7.68
CA LEU A 275 -19.89 -14.11 -7.68
C LEU A 275 -21.17 -14.95 -7.65
N ILE A 276 -22.14 -14.59 -6.82
CA ILE A 276 -23.35 -15.39 -6.58
C ILE A 276 -24.42 -15.13 -7.62
N ASN A 277 -24.78 -13.86 -7.84
CA ASN A 277 -25.93 -13.48 -8.65
C ASN A 277 -25.58 -13.31 -10.14
N ASP A 278 -24.43 -12.71 -10.45
CA ASP A 278 -24.05 -12.46 -11.85
C ASP A 278 -23.32 -13.64 -12.50
N PHE A 279 -22.43 -14.32 -11.76
CA PHE A 279 -21.68 -15.46 -12.27
C PHE A 279 -22.31 -16.82 -11.93
N GLY A 280 -22.92 -16.96 -10.74
CA GLY A 280 -23.65 -18.17 -10.35
C GLY A 280 -22.90 -19.15 -9.43
N VAL A 281 -21.94 -18.70 -8.63
CA VAL A 281 -21.30 -19.54 -7.60
C VAL A 281 -22.30 -19.84 -6.47
N PRO A 282 -22.54 -21.12 -6.12
CA PRO A 282 -23.37 -21.45 -4.97
C PRO A 282 -22.80 -20.85 -3.67
N GLN A 283 -23.66 -20.23 -2.85
CA GLN A 283 -23.26 -19.53 -1.63
C GLN A 283 -22.45 -20.43 -0.69
N GLU A 284 -22.84 -21.70 -0.56
CA GLU A 284 -22.19 -22.69 0.29
C GLU A 284 -20.75 -23.03 -0.13
N ASN A 285 -20.34 -22.65 -1.35
CA ASN A 285 -18.99 -22.82 -1.87
C ASN A 285 -18.10 -21.59 -1.63
N ILE A 286 -18.65 -20.52 -1.03
CA ILE A 286 -17.92 -19.30 -0.72
C ILE A 286 -17.63 -19.23 0.77
N TYR A 287 -16.36 -19.06 1.11
CA TYR A 287 -15.90 -18.67 2.43
C TYR A 287 -15.50 -17.19 2.40
N ILE A 288 -15.83 -16.44 3.45
CA ILE A 288 -15.41 -15.04 3.57
C ILE A 288 -15.03 -14.70 5.00
N GLY A 289 -13.91 -14.00 5.18
CA GLY A 289 -13.48 -13.49 6.49
C GLY A 289 -11.98 -13.23 6.60
N ASP A 290 -11.56 -12.85 7.81
CA ASP A 290 -10.14 -12.71 8.17
C ASP A 290 -9.76 -13.90 9.06
N PRO A 291 -9.00 -14.90 8.57
CA PRO A 291 -8.82 -16.16 9.26
C PRO A 291 -8.24 -16.07 10.68
N MET A 292 -7.33 -15.13 10.92
CA MET A 292 -6.72 -14.93 12.23
C MET A 292 -7.62 -14.08 13.17
N SER A 293 -8.75 -13.57 12.68
CA SER A 293 -9.62 -12.63 13.40
C SER A 293 -11.09 -13.04 13.43
N HIS A 294 -11.93 -12.09 13.80
CA HIS A 294 -13.38 -12.16 13.75
C HIS A 294 -13.89 -11.29 12.62
N ILE A 295 -15.16 -11.47 12.26
CA ILE A 295 -15.91 -10.49 11.47
C ILE A 295 -16.75 -9.69 12.46
N PHE A 296 -16.64 -8.36 12.41
CA PHE A 296 -17.47 -7.47 13.21
C PHE A 296 -18.96 -7.79 13.01
N GLN A 297 -19.74 -7.76 14.10
CA GLN A 297 -21.15 -8.14 14.08
C GLN A 297 -21.95 -7.36 13.04
N ASP A 298 -21.75 -6.05 12.94
CA ASP A 298 -22.41 -5.18 11.95
C ASP A 298 -22.11 -5.63 10.51
N VAL A 299 -20.85 -5.92 10.20
CA VAL A 299 -20.47 -6.36 8.84
C VAL A 299 -21.05 -7.74 8.53
N TYR A 300 -21.00 -8.66 9.49
CA TYR A 300 -21.57 -10.00 9.37
C TYR A 300 -23.08 -9.96 9.10
N GLU A 301 -23.83 -9.18 9.87
CA GLU A 301 -25.30 -9.10 9.75
C GLU A 301 -25.73 -8.61 8.37
N GLU A 302 -25.07 -7.58 7.83
CA GLU A 302 -25.40 -7.05 6.51
C GLU A 302 -25.14 -8.05 5.39
N MET A 303 -24.00 -8.75 5.45
CA MET A 303 -23.70 -9.79 4.46
C MET A 303 -24.65 -10.98 4.59
N ALA A 304 -24.83 -11.52 5.81
CA ALA A 304 -25.60 -12.73 6.06
C ALA A 304 -27.12 -12.52 5.84
N TYR A 305 -27.61 -11.29 5.94
CA TYR A 305 -28.97 -10.95 5.58
C TYR A 305 -29.24 -11.17 4.09
N LEU A 306 -28.29 -10.80 3.22
CA LEU A 306 -28.40 -10.95 1.77
C LEU A 306 -28.00 -12.34 1.28
N PHE A 307 -26.97 -12.93 1.89
CA PHE A 307 -26.36 -14.19 1.45
C PHE A 307 -26.23 -15.20 2.62
N PRO A 308 -27.37 -15.72 3.13
CA PRO A 308 -27.39 -16.49 4.38
C PRO A 308 -26.63 -17.82 4.34
N ASP A 309 -26.38 -18.37 3.15
CA ASP A 309 -25.75 -19.68 2.98
C ASP A 309 -24.22 -19.57 2.74
N VAL A 310 -23.67 -18.35 2.71
CA VAL A 310 -22.22 -18.10 2.66
C VAL A 310 -21.55 -18.50 3.97
N LYS A 311 -20.34 -19.07 3.88
CA LYS A 311 -19.55 -19.49 5.04
C LYS A 311 -18.73 -18.32 5.59
N TYR A 312 -19.36 -17.52 6.44
CA TYR A 312 -18.70 -16.44 7.20
C TYR A 312 -17.74 -17.00 8.23
N VAL A 313 -16.43 -16.91 7.99
CA VAL A 313 -15.45 -17.60 8.83
C VAL A 313 -15.14 -16.84 10.12
N ASP A 314 -14.84 -17.59 11.17
CA ASP A 314 -14.35 -17.05 12.44
C ASP A 314 -13.33 -18.00 13.07
N ARG A 315 -12.30 -17.44 13.71
CA ARG A 315 -11.25 -18.21 14.36
C ARG A 315 -11.72 -19.00 15.59
N GLN A 316 -12.75 -18.54 16.30
CA GLN A 316 -13.12 -19.08 17.62
C GLN A 316 -14.63 -19.16 17.90
N ARG A 317 -15.48 -18.50 17.11
CA ARG A 317 -16.91 -18.34 17.40
C ARG A 317 -17.77 -19.10 16.40
N SER A 318 -18.38 -20.19 16.84
CA SER A 318 -19.46 -20.88 16.10
C SER A 318 -20.84 -20.67 16.72
N ASP A 319 -20.89 -20.13 17.95
CA ASP A 319 -22.11 -19.87 18.71
C ASP A 319 -22.91 -18.65 18.22
N LEU A 320 -22.33 -17.86 17.31
CA LEU A 320 -22.93 -16.64 16.76
C LEU A 320 -23.23 -16.74 15.25
N GLY A 321 -23.39 -17.94 14.71
CA GLY A 321 -23.77 -18.13 13.29
C GLY A 321 -22.61 -18.04 12.29
N ARG A 322 -21.36 -18.10 12.77
CA ARG A 322 -20.16 -18.14 11.93
C ARG A 322 -19.62 -19.56 11.77
N THR A 323 -18.87 -19.76 10.70
CA THR A 323 -18.16 -21.01 10.36
C THR A 323 -16.81 -21.02 11.06
N LEU A 324 -16.63 -21.92 12.02
CA LEU A 324 -15.33 -22.10 12.67
C LEU A 324 -14.32 -22.70 11.68
N ILE A 325 -13.15 -22.08 11.58
CA ILE A 325 -12.05 -22.56 10.74
C ILE A 325 -10.90 -23.11 11.58
N SER A 326 -10.07 -23.96 10.98
CA SER A 326 -9.04 -24.72 11.70
C SER A 326 -7.65 -24.57 11.09
N ALA A 327 -6.62 -24.72 11.91
CA ALA A 327 -5.25 -24.74 11.41
C ALA A 327 -4.99 -26.00 10.56
N THR A 328 -4.16 -25.88 9.53
CA THR A 328 -3.66 -27.04 8.77
C THR A 328 -2.93 -28.03 9.69
N SER A 329 -2.98 -29.32 9.33
CA SER A 329 -2.28 -30.37 10.10
C SER A 329 -0.76 -30.34 9.93
N GLU A 330 -0.29 -29.83 8.79
CA GLU A 330 1.11 -29.63 8.48
C GLU A 330 1.39 -28.13 8.34
N GLY A 331 2.60 -27.73 8.74
CA GLY A 331 3.01 -26.34 8.66
C GLY A 331 3.08 -25.91 7.20
N ALA A 332 2.34 -24.86 6.86
CA ALA A 332 2.10 -24.48 5.48
C ALA A 332 3.07 -23.41 4.99
N ILE A 333 3.54 -22.49 5.85
CA ILE A 333 4.57 -21.51 5.47
C ILE A 333 5.92 -21.88 6.08
N LYS A 334 6.95 -21.98 5.23
CA LYS A 334 8.35 -22.05 5.61
C LYS A 334 9.06 -20.76 5.19
N TRP A 335 9.11 -19.78 6.09
CA TRP A 335 9.75 -18.48 5.81
C TRP A 335 11.16 -18.64 5.24
N SER A 336 11.40 -18.00 4.10
CA SER A 336 12.65 -18.13 3.35
C SER A 336 13.88 -17.66 4.14
N ASP A 337 13.67 -16.77 5.14
CA ASP A 337 14.75 -16.25 5.97
C ASP A 337 15.39 -17.28 6.91
N LYS A 338 14.69 -18.40 7.17
CA LYS A 338 15.17 -19.52 8.01
C LYS A 338 15.63 -19.07 9.41
N GLY A 339 14.96 -18.07 9.98
CA GLY A 339 15.21 -17.53 11.32
C GLY A 339 16.43 -16.62 11.44
N THR A 340 17.02 -16.17 10.32
CA THR A 340 18.12 -15.20 10.31
C THR A 340 17.67 -13.79 10.66
N VAL A 341 16.49 -13.39 10.19
CA VAL A 341 15.90 -12.07 10.41
C VAL A 341 14.75 -12.18 11.41
N MET A 342 13.77 -13.01 11.08
CA MET A 342 12.65 -13.27 11.98
C MET A 342 13.07 -14.42 12.88
N THR A 343 13.93 -14.16 13.87
CA THR A 343 14.51 -15.21 14.75
C THR A 343 13.48 -15.97 15.56
N GLY A 344 12.33 -15.34 15.84
CA GLY A 344 11.17 -15.98 16.44
C GLY A 344 10.26 -16.67 15.41
N ALA A 345 10.60 -16.64 14.12
CA ALA A 345 9.83 -17.26 13.07
C ALA A 345 10.33 -18.69 12.75
N GLY A 346 9.54 -19.69 13.16
CA GLY A 346 9.67 -21.07 12.72
C GLY A 346 8.66 -21.38 11.62
N THR A 347 8.12 -22.58 11.59
CA THR A 347 7.02 -22.93 10.67
C THR A 347 5.69 -22.36 11.16
N ASP A 348 4.94 -21.75 10.25
CA ASP A 348 3.57 -21.27 10.52
C ASP A 348 2.56 -22.19 9.88
N TYR A 349 1.41 -22.31 10.53
CA TYR A 349 0.26 -23.00 9.98
C TYR A 349 -0.62 -21.99 9.27
N LEU A 350 -1.30 -22.43 8.23
CA LEU A 350 -2.36 -21.66 7.59
C LEU A 350 -3.72 -22.19 8.07
N TYR A 351 -4.81 -21.55 7.66
CA TYR A 351 -6.15 -22.06 7.90
C TYR A 351 -6.58 -23.01 6.78
N ALA A 352 -7.07 -24.19 7.15
CA ALA A 352 -7.32 -25.29 6.24
C ALA A 352 -8.35 -24.93 5.16
N GLU A 353 -9.41 -24.24 5.53
CA GLU A 353 -10.49 -23.81 4.63
C GLU A 353 -9.99 -22.83 3.57
N MET A 354 -9.03 -21.96 3.91
CA MET A 354 -8.40 -21.04 2.95
C MET A 354 -7.37 -21.75 2.07
N VAL A 355 -6.56 -22.65 2.63
CA VAL A 355 -5.53 -23.40 1.87
C VAL A 355 -6.14 -24.38 0.87
N ASN A 356 -7.27 -25.00 1.25
CA ASN A 356 -7.96 -25.99 0.43
C ASN A 356 -8.89 -25.34 -0.60
N ALA A 357 -9.11 -24.02 -0.54
CA ALA A 357 -9.92 -23.33 -1.53
C ALA A 357 -9.26 -23.39 -2.91
N ASP A 358 -10.07 -23.62 -3.94
CA ASP A 358 -9.62 -23.61 -5.32
C ASP A 358 -9.15 -22.22 -5.75
N TYR A 359 -9.83 -21.17 -5.26
CA TYR A 359 -9.57 -19.78 -5.62
C TYR A 359 -9.52 -18.88 -4.37
N LEU A 360 -8.59 -17.94 -4.34
CA LEU A 360 -8.61 -16.83 -3.39
C LEU A 360 -9.00 -15.52 -4.07
N VAL A 361 -9.80 -14.70 -3.38
CA VAL A 361 -9.96 -13.27 -3.65
C VAL A 361 -9.38 -12.53 -2.45
N ASN A 362 -8.45 -11.60 -2.67
CA ASN A 362 -7.81 -10.84 -1.60
C ASN A 362 -8.34 -9.41 -1.59
N LEU A 363 -9.20 -9.08 -0.62
CA LEU A 363 -9.81 -7.78 -0.42
C LEU A 363 -9.11 -7.07 0.76
N ALA A 364 -8.19 -6.18 0.43
CA ALA A 364 -7.44 -5.36 1.38
C ALA A 364 -7.98 -3.94 1.45
N ALA A 365 -7.59 -3.18 2.48
CA ALA A 365 -7.92 -1.75 2.60
C ALA A 365 -6.71 -0.87 2.25
N LEU A 366 -6.93 0.27 1.59
CA LEU A 366 -5.92 1.23 1.17
C LEU A 366 -5.38 2.03 2.36
N LYS A 367 -4.21 1.63 2.89
CA LYS A 367 -3.67 2.24 4.12
C LYS A 367 -2.15 2.41 4.14
N ALA A 368 -1.71 3.47 4.81
CA ALA A 368 -0.35 3.56 5.33
C ALA A 368 -0.16 2.66 6.57
N HIS A 369 1.08 2.41 6.99
CA HIS A 369 1.35 1.52 8.12
C HIS A 369 2.64 1.91 8.86
N ALA A 370 2.58 2.03 10.20
CA ALA A 370 3.69 2.55 11.02
C ALA A 370 4.98 1.70 10.97
N ARG A 371 4.85 0.41 10.65
CA ARG A 371 5.99 -0.52 10.46
C ARG A 371 6.38 -0.87 9.04
N ALA A 372 5.42 -0.96 8.13
CA ALA A 372 5.67 -1.40 6.76
C ALA A 372 5.79 -0.22 5.78
N GLY A 373 5.46 1.01 6.21
CA GLY A 373 5.26 2.16 5.33
C GLY A 373 3.84 2.16 4.77
N ILE A 374 3.46 1.06 4.10
CA ILE A 374 2.12 0.81 3.57
C ILE A 374 1.60 -0.57 3.96
N THR A 375 0.29 -0.78 3.90
CA THR A 375 -0.35 -2.09 4.10
C THR A 375 -1.46 -2.29 3.08
N LEU A 376 -1.31 -3.34 2.27
CA LEU A 376 -2.19 -3.67 1.14
C LEU A 376 -2.40 -5.20 1.11
N THR A 377 -2.57 -5.81 -0.07
CA THR A 377 -2.90 -7.23 -0.26
C THR A 377 -1.86 -8.21 0.30
N ALA A 378 -0.57 -7.96 0.12
CA ALA A 378 0.53 -8.78 0.63
C ALA A 378 0.51 -8.78 2.17
N LYS A 379 0.31 -7.60 2.77
CA LYS A 379 0.27 -7.46 4.22
C LYS A 379 -1.07 -7.91 4.82
N ASN A 380 -2.15 -7.93 4.05
CA ASN A 380 -3.44 -8.52 4.46
C ASN A 380 -3.30 -10.00 4.84
N HIS A 381 -2.33 -10.72 4.23
CA HIS A 381 -1.99 -12.10 4.59
C HIS A 381 -1.27 -12.26 5.94
N PHE A 382 -0.95 -11.18 6.66
CA PHE A 382 -0.62 -11.32 8.09
C PHE A 382 -1.79 -11.93 8.87
N GLY A 383 -3.03 -11.80 8.38
CA GLY A 383 -4.21 -12.45 8.94
C GLY A 383 -4.47 -13.88 8.44
N SER A 384 -3.58 -14.44 7.60
CA SER A 384 -3.81 -15.74 6.95
C SER A 384 -3.17 -16.92 7.66
N HIS A 385 -2.27 -16.68 8.62
CA HIS A 385 -1.50 -17.72 9.30
C HIS A 385 -1.86 -17.79 10.79
N THR A 386 -1.45 -18.88 11.45
CA THR A 386 -1.68 -19.12 12.87
C THR A 386 -0.53 -19.90 13.51
N ARG A 387 -0.31 -19.60 14.79
CA ARG A 387 0.53 -20.37 15.73
C ARG A 387 -0.25 -20.65 17.00
N GLY A 388 -1.53 -21.00 16.85
CA GLY A 388 -2.50 -20.98 17.95
C GLY A 388 -2.96 -19.54 18.21
N ASP A 389 -2.85 -19.09 19.46
CA ASP A 389 -3.26 -17.72 19.86
C ASP A 389 -2.17 -16.66 19.67
N ALA A 390 -0.98 -17.04 19.23
CA ALA A 390 0.08 -16.10 18.91
C ALA A 390 -0.19 -15.49 17.53
N GLY A 391 -0.68 -14.24 17.51
CA GLY A 391 -0.92 -13.48 16.28
C GLY A 391 0.36 -13.18 15.47
N ALA A 392 0.26 -12.35 14.44
CA ALA A 392 1.33 -12.09 13.46
C ALA A 392 2.53 -11.25 13.94
N TRP A 393 2.78 -11.15 15.25
CA TRP A 393 3.81 -10.25 15.78
C TRP A 393 5.23 -10.60 15.29
N HIS A 394 5.56 -11.89 15.21
CA HIS A 394 6.88 -12.36 14.77
C HIS A 394 7.24 -11.95 13.34
N LEU A 395 6.24 -11.73 12.48
CA LEU A 395 6.46 -11.31 11.09
C LEU A 395 6.97 -9.87 10.97
N HIS A 396 6.76 -9.03 12.00
CA HIS A 396 7.22 -7.65 11.99
C HIS A 396 8.75 -7.52 11.93
N GLY A 397 9.48 -8.58 12.26
CA GLY A 397 10.94 -8.67 12.06
C GLY A 397 11.38 -8.47 10.61
N GLY A 398 10.53 -8.84 9.64
CA GLY A 398 10.78 -8.72 8.20
C GLY A 398 10.29 -7.41 7.56
N LEU A 399 9.77 -6.45 8.34
CA LEU A 399 9.28 -5.16 7.85
C LEU A 399 10.31 -4.04 8.01
N VAL A 400 10.06 -2.87 7.42
CA VAL A 400 10.96 -1.70 7.49
C VAL A 400 11.26 -1.29 8.93
N CYS A 401 10.24 -1.00 9.75
CA CYS A 401 10.40 -0.73 11.18
C CYS A 401 10.18 -2.01 11.99
N TYR A 402 11.26 -2.77 12.19
CA TYR A 402 11.21 -4.05 12.89
C TYR A 402 11.24 -3.94 14.42
N ILE A 403 11.72 -2.80 14.96
CA ILE A 403 11.79 -2.56 16.41
C ILE A 403 10.43 -2.13 16.94
N ASP A 404 9.96 -0.97 16.50
CA ASP A 404 8.67 -0.42 16.93
C ASP A 404 7.97 0.40 15.84
N ASN A 405 6.71 0.75 16.06
CA ASN A 405 5.94 1.66 15.21
C ASN A 405 6.69 2.99 15.06
N ASP A 406 6.85 3.44 13.81
CA ASP A 406 7.51 4.71 13.46
C ASP A 406 8.97 4.83 13.99
N VAL A 407 9.63 3.71 14.34
CA VAL A 407 11.05 3.70 14.75
C VAL A 407 11.97 3.40 13.57
N LEU A 408 12.52 4.48 13.01
CA LEU A 408 13.41 4.47 11.85
C LEU A 408 14.91 4.30 12.15
N ASN A 409 15.30 4.16 13.42
CA ASN A 409 16.70 3.94 13.78
C ASN A 409 16.84 3.09 15.06
N PRO A 410 17.32 1.84 14.96
CA PRO A 410 17.62 1.14 13.71
C PRO A 410 16.35 0.73 12.95
N ALA A 411 16.42 0.70 11.61
CA ALA A 411 15.38 0.21 10.71
C ALA A 411 16.01 -0.45 9.47
N ARG A 412 15.20 -1.16 8.68
CA ARG A 412 15.59 -1.86 7.45
C ARG A 412 15.26 -1.01 6.22
N THR A 413 15.90 0.15 6.12
CA THR A 413 15.61 1.17 5.10
C THR A 413 16.54 1.08 3.88
N GLU A 414 17.10 -0.09 3.62
CA GLU A 414 17.99 -0.38 2.49
C GLU A 414 17.36 -1.44 1.58
N TYR A 415 17.59 -1.34 0.27
CA TYR A 415 17.15 -2.34 -0.71
C TYR A 415 18.01 -3.60 -0.67
N GLY A 416 17.46 -4.73 -1.15
CA GLY A 416 18.18 -5.99 -1.25
C GLY A 416 18.36 -6.70 0.10
N VAL A 417 17.41 -6.48 1.02
CA VAL A 417 17.33 -7.21 2.30
C VAL A 417 16.07 -8.07 2.32
N TYR A 418 16.06 -9.13 3.12
CA TYR A 418 14.88 -9.98 3.23
C TYR A 418 13.62 -9.17 3.63
N ARG A 419 12.50 -9.43 2.95
CA ARG A 419 11.17 -8.86 3.17
C ARG A 419 10.16 -9.99 3.28
N VAL A 420 9.48 -10.06 4.42
CA VAL A 420 8.45 -11.09 4.67
C VAL A 420 7.26 -10.99 3.71
N LEU A 421 6.97 -9.79 3.20
CA LEU A 421 5.87 -9.58 2.25
C LEU A 421 6.11 -10.31 0.92
N THR A 422 7.37 -10.48 0.51
CA THR A 422 7.73 -11.23 -0.71
C THR A 422 7.42 -12.72 -0.56
N ASP A 423 7.67 -13.32 0.62
CA ASP A 423 7.24 -14.70 0.91
C ASP A 423 5.72 -14.84 0.78
N LEU A 424 4.95 -13.89 1.35
CA LEU A 424 3.48 -13.94 1.33
C LEU A 424 2.90 -13.80 -0.09
N MET A 425 3.52 -12.95 -0.93
CA MET A 425 3.11 -12.83 -2.34
C MET A 425 3.43 -14.11 -3.12
N GLY A 426 4.62 -14.68 -2.93
CA GLY A 426 5.09 -15.84 -3.69
C GLY A 426 4.54 -17.20 -3.25
N HIS A 427 3.91 -17.29 -2.08
CA HIS A 427 3.41 -18.55 -1.53
C HIS A 427 2.29 -19.17 -2.39
N GLU A 428 2.41 -20.46 -2.71
CA GLU A 428 1.59 -21.17 -3.72
C GLU A 428 0.10 -21.15 -3.38
N ARG A 429 -0.21 -21.18 -2.06
CA ARG A 429 -1.54 -21.15 -1.46
C ARG A 429 -2.05 -19.77 -1.02
N LEU A 430 -1.25 -18.70 -1.17
CA LEU A 430 -1.64 -17.34 -0.79
C LEU A 430 -1.68 -16.44 -2.02
N GLY A 431 -0.69 -15.55 -2.19
CA GLY A 431 -0.65 -14.63 -3.32
C GLY A 431 -0.70 -15.36 -4.66
N ALA A 432 0.06 -16.45 -4.82
CA ALA A 432 0.03 -17.23 -6.06
C ALA A 432 -1.28 -18.02 -6.27
N ASN A 433 -2.17 -18.16 -5.27
CA ASN A 433 -3.51 -18.74 -5.44
C ASN A 433 -4.64 -17.70 -5.57
N THR A 434 -4.30 -16.43 -5.70
CA THR A 434 -5.28 -15.35 -5.76
C THR A 434 -5.68 -15.06 -7.21
N VAL A 435 -6.97 -15.21 -7.51
CA VAL A 435 -7.56 -14.93 -8.84
C VAL A 435 -7.66 -13.43 -9.09
N LEU A 436 -8.03 -12.68 -8.05
CA LEU A 436 -8.25 -11.24 -8.11
C LEU A 436 -7.78 -10.58 -6.82
N PHE A 437 -6.92 -9.57 -6.97
CA PHE A 437 -6.46 -8.70 -5.90
C PHE A 437 -7.28 -7.40 -5.93
N ILE A 438 -7.86 -7.03 -4.79
CA ILE A 438 -8.68 -5.82 -4.64
C ILE A 438 -8.13 -5.03 -3.46
N VAL A 439 -7.92 -3.74 -3.68
CA VAL A 439 -7.68 -2.75 -2.64
C VAL A 439 -8.87 -1.81 -2.60
N GLU A 440 -9.65 -1.92 -1.53
CA GLU A 440 -10.70 -0.99 -1.19
C GLU A 440 -10.09 0.35 -0.74
N GLY A 441 -10.38 1.39 -1.51
CA GLY A 441 -10.04 2.78 -1.21
C GLY A 441 -11.28 3.65 -1.04
N LEU A 442 -12.46 3.09 -0.72
CA LEU A 442 -13.65 3.88 -0.36
C LEU A 442 -13.29 4.80 0.81
N TRP A 443 -12.60 4.22 1.80
CA TRP A 443 -12.14 4.88 3.01
C TRP A 443 -10.63 4.65 3.19
N GLY A 444 -9.82 5.71 3.10
CA GLY A 444 -8.36 5.65 3.16
C GLY A 444 -7.82 5.80 4.58
N GLY A 445 -6.98 4.87 5.03
CA GLY A 445 -6.44 4.87 6.39
C GLY A 445 -5.03 5.45 6.50
N PRO A 446 -4.77 6.35 7.48
CA PRO A 446 -3.41 6.84 7.75
C PRO A 446 -2.52 5.82 8.49
N GLU A 447 -3.14 4.78 9.08
CA GLU A 447 -2.49 3.70 9.80
C GLU A 447 -3.42 2.46 9.82
N ALA A 448 -2.88 1.27 10.07
CA ALA A 448 -3.63 0.04 10.29
C ALA A 448 -4.58 0.01 11.50
N THR A 449 -4.43 0.94 12.45
CA THR A 449 -5.15 0.99 13.73
C THR A 449 -5.82 2.34 13.99
N GLU A 450 -5.84 3.19 12.95
CA GLU A 450 -6.46 4.52 12.98
C GLU A 450 -7.66 4.55 12.03
N LYS A 451 -8.62 5.44 12.34
CA LYS A 451 -9.80 5.65 11.50
C LYS A 451 -9.48 6.30 10.15
N PRO A 452 -10.36 6.18 9.14
CA PRO A 452 -10.17 6.84 7.84
C PRO A 452 -9.98 8.35 7.96
N VAL A 453 -9.25 8.92 6.99
CA VAL A 453 -9.08 10.37 6.82
C VAL A 453 -9.43 10.78 5.41
N LYS A 454 -9.88 12.02 5.24
CA LYS A 454 -10.09 12.64 3.93
C LYS A 454 -8.75 12.93 3.26
N TRP A 455 -8.73 12.84 1.94
CA TRP A 455 -7.55 12.96 1.10
C TRP A 455 -7.58 14.26 0.32
N ASN A 456 -6.43 14.94 0.23
CA ASN A 456 -6.30 16.21 -0.48
C ASN A 456 -5.85 16.05 -1.93
N SER A 457 -5.13 14.97 -2.25
CA SER A 457 -4.63 14.74 -3.60
C SER A 457 -5.78 14.59 -4.61
N ALA A 458 -5.55 15.00 -5.87
CA ALA A 458 -6.56 14.86 -6.91
C ALA A 458 -6.75 13.37 -7.28
N PRO A 459 -8.00 12.90 -7.41
CA PRO A 459 -9.25 13.67 -7.59
C PRO A 459 -10.04 13.97 -6.31
N PHE A 460 -9.55 13.57 -5.14
CA PHE A 460 -10.30 13.58 -3.87
C PHE A 460 -10.53 14.99 -3.33
N ASN A 461 -9.57 15.90 -3.48
CA ASN A 461 -9.73 17.35 -3.23
C ASN A 461 -10.40 17.71 -1.89
N GLY A 462 -10.04 17.01 -0.81
CA GLY A 462 -10.60 17.22 0.52
C GLY A 462 -11.83 16.33 0.82
N ASP A 463 -11.97 15.22 0.12
CA ASP A 463 -13.01 14.20 0.32
C ASP A 463 -12.41 12.82 0.61
N TRP A 464 -13.24 11.79 0.84
CA TRP A 464 -12.79 10.41 0.96
C TRP A 464 -12.18 9.92 -0.36
N PRO A 465 -11.28 8.91 -0.32
CA PRO A 465 -10.68 8.44 -1.55
C PRO A 465 -11.68 7.75 -2.48
N ASN A 466 -12.84 7.28 -2.03
CA ASN A 466 -13.97 6.98 -2.92
C ASN A 466 -13.59 6.03 -4.09
N SER A 467 -12.71 5.06 -3.83
CA SER A 467 -12.02 4.29 -4.87
C SER A 467 -12.11 2.78 -4.69
N ILE A 468 -12.14 2.06 -5.80
CA ILE A 468 -11.88 0.61 -5.87
C ILE A 468 -10.69 0.42 -6.81
N LEU A 469 -9.65 -0.28 -6.33
CA LEU A 469 -8.52 -0.67 -7.17
C LEU A 469 -8.43 -2.19 -7.27
N ALA A 470 -8.23 -2.73 -8.47
CA ALA A 470 -8.06 -4.17 -8.64
C ALA A 470 -7.13 -4.55 -9.80
N SER A 471 -6.59 -5.75 -9.70
CA SER A 471 -5.70 -6.35 -10.71
C SER A 471 -5.60 -7.87 -10.55
N GLN A 472 -5.20 -8.56 -11.62
CA GLN A 472 -4.67 -9.93 -11.54
C GLN A 472 -3.15 -9.97 -11.29
N ASP A 473 -2.48 -8.83 -11.42
CA ASP A 473 -1.07 -8.60 -11.16
C ASP A 473 -0.90 -7.90 -9.78
N ALA A 474 -0.46 -8.67 -8.79
CA ALA A 474 -0.35 -8.20 -7.41
C ALA A 474 0.69 -7.09 -7.24
N VAL A 475 1.81 -7.19 -7.97
CA VAL A 475 2.91 -6.22 -7.87
C VAL A 475 2.49 -4.89 -8.51
N ALA A 476 1.82 -4.93 -9.67
CA ALA A 476 1.30 -3.76 -10.34
C ALA A 476 0.28 -3.03 -9.47
N LEU A 477 -0.69 -3.77 -8.88
CA LEU A 477 -1.71 -3.18 -8.01
C LEU A 477 -1.09 -2.46 -6.81
N GLU A 478 -0.15 -3.11 -6.12
CA GLU A 478 0.49 -2.50 -4.96
C GLU A 478 1.43 -1.35 -5.33
N SER A 479 2.00 -1.36 -6.53
CA SER A 479 2.79 -0.22 -7.06
C SER A 479 1.90 1.02 -7.27
N VAL A 480 0.71 0.85 -7.83
CA VAL A 480 -0.27 1.94 -8.01
C VAL A 480 -0.77 2.45 -6.65
N CYS A 481 -1.14 1.56 -5.75
CA CYS A 481 -1.60 1.94 -4.41
C CYS A 481 -0.48 2.61 -3.59
N PHE A 482 0.76 2.17 -3.74
CA PHE A 482 1.93 2.80 -3.15
C PHE A 482 2.05 4.25 -3.61
N ASP A 483 1.97 4.50 -4.93
CA ASP A 483 2.13 5.83 -5.48
C ASP A 483 1.00 6.79 -5.05
N LEU A 484 -0.24 6.29 -4.93
CA LEU A 484 -1.36 7.01 -4.34
C LEU A 484 -1.09 7.39 -2.88
N LEU A 485 -0.73 6.42 -2.03
CA LEU A 485 -0.43 6.65 -0.62
C LEU A 485 0.76 7.59 -0.42
N LYS A 486 1.82 7.45 -1.22
CA LYS A 486 3.00 8.33 -1.20
C LYS A 486 2.65 9.77 -1.54
N THR A 487 1.73 9.94 -2.48
CA THR A 487 1.27 11.27 -2.92
C THR A 487 0.39 11.93 -1.88
N GLU A 488 -0.49 11.17 -1.24
CA GLU A 488 -1.35 11.71 -0.19
C GLU A 488 -0.55 12.04 1.07
N PHE A 489 0.28 11.10 1.52
CA PHE A 489 1.00 11.23 2.79
C PHE A 489 2.45 11.64 2.55
N ASP A 490 2.66 12.88 2.12
CA ASP A 490 4.00 13.47 1.89
C ASP A 490 4.52 14.33 3.05
N ASN A 491 3.68 14.58 4.06
CA ASN A 491 3.98 15.44 5.20
C ASN A 491 4.07 14.66 6.52
N PRO A 492 5.21 14.70 7.26
CA PRO A 492 5.36 14.02 8.54
C PRO A 492 4.45 14.55 9.66
N ASN A 493 3.86 15.73 9.49
CA ASN A 493 3.00 16.36 10.49
C ASN A 493 1.50 16.12 10.26
N GLU A 494 1.15 15.39 9.20
CA GLU A 494 -0.22 15.01 8.86
C GLU A 494 -0.54 13.60 9.35
N PRO A 495 -1.83 13.17 9.36
CA PRO A 495 -2.23 11.89 9.95
C PRO A 495 -1.40 10.68 9.49
N GLY A 496 -1.08 10.60 8.19
CA GLY A 496 -0.28 9.51 7.62
C GLY A 496 1.22 9.55 7.95
N LYS A 497 1.72 10.63 8.59
CA LYS A 497 3.10 10.82 9.06
C LYS A 497 4.16 10.35 8.07
N ASP A 498 4.02 10.78 6.80
CA ASP A 498 4.92 10.44 5.69
C ASP A 498 5.43 8.98 5.68
N ARG A 499 4.61 8.01 6.13
CA ARG A 499 4.99 6.60 6.29
C ARG A 499 5.36 5.91 4.96
N PRO A 500 4.68 6.20 3.83
CA PRO A 500 5.11 5.68 2.53
C PRO A 500 6.50 6.14 2.10
N TRP A 501 7.03 7.21 2.71
CA TRP A 501 8.38 7.74 2.47
C TRP A 501 9.46 7.14 3.39
N TYR A 502 9.16 6.07 4.13
CA TYR A 502 10.23 5.29 4.76
C TYR A 502 11.16 4.72 3.68
N GLY A 503 12.45 4.61 3.96
CA GLY A 503 13.39 4.09 2.96
C GLY A 503 13.08 2.64 2.59
N ALA A 504 13.16 2.31 1.31
CA ALA A 504 13.00 0.97 0.77
C ALA A 504 11.67 0.28 1.16
N VAL A 505 10.56 1.03 1.20
CA VAL A 505 9.21 0.49 1.48
C VAL A 505 8.75 -0.44 0.36
N ASP A 506 9.07 -0.12 -0.89
CA ASP A 506 8.77 -0.86 -2.12
C ASP A 506 9.77 -2.01 -2.39
N ASP A 507 10.78 -2.23 -1.56
CA ASP A 507 11.81 -3.28 -1.79
C ASP A 507 11.19 -4.69 -1.89
N TYR A 508 10.06 -4.95 -1.24
CA TYR A 508 9.36 -6.23 -1.41
C TYR A 508 8.69 -6.37 -2.79
N LEU A 509 8.28 -5.26 -3.42
CA LEU A 509 7.75 -5.22 -4.79
C LEU A 509 8.88 -5.46 -5.79
N HIS A 510 10.06 -4.85 -5.58
CA HIS A 510 11.25 -5.11 -6.42
C HIS A 510 11.64 -6.59 -6.39
N GLN A 511 11.57 -7.21 -5.21
CA GLN A 511 11.92 -8.61 -4.99
C GLN A 511 10.85 -9.60 -5.48
N ALA A 512 9.57 -9.24 -5.37
CA ALA A 512 8.46 -10.04 -5.90
C ALA A 512 8.36 -9.93 -7.43
N ALA A 513 8.76 -8.80 -8.01
CA ALA A 513 8.84 -8.61 -9.45
C ALA A 513 10.00 -9.40 -10.05
N ASP A 514 11.20 -9.31 -9.47
CA ASP A 514 12.43 -9.78 -10.11
C ASP A 514 13.46 -10.32 -9.12
N SER A 515 13.84 -11.59 -9.33
CA SER A 515 14.84 -12.29 -8.52
C SER A 515 16.22 -11.65 -8.50
N ARG A 516 16.56 -10.78 -9.46
CA ARG A 516 17.81 -10.01 -9.45
C ARG A 516 17.90 -9.02 -8.28
N ASN A 517 16.76 -8.66 -7.68
CA ASN A 517 16.69 -7.77 -6.53
C ASN A 517 16.73 -8.53 -5.19
N TRP A 518 16.77 -9.86 -5.20
CA TRP A 518 16.89 -10.63 -3.97
C TRP A 518 18.21 -10.35 -3.25
N PRO A 519 18.25 -10.53 -1.91
CA PRO A 519 19.49 -10.41 -1.16
C PRO A 519 20.57 -11.36 -1.72
N ALA A 520 21.83 -10.92 -1.71
CA ALA A 520 22.91 -11.71 -2.30
C ALA A 520 23.02 -13.11 -1.67
N GLY A 521 22.90 -14.15 -2.50
CA GLY A 521 22.94 -15.55 -2.06
C GLY A 521 21.68 -16.03 -1.33
N PHE A 522 20.58 -15.29 -1.45
CA PHE A 522 19.28 -15.61 -0.88
C PHE A 522 18.31 -16.10 -1.98
N ILE A 523 17.40 -16.99 -1.61
CA ILE A 523 16.37 -17.53 -2.48
C ILE A 523 15.06 -17.48 -1.70
N TYR A 524 14.02 -16.89 -2.32
CA TYR A 524 12.66 -16.99 -1.82
C TYR A 524 12.05 -18.33 -2.26
N ASP A 525 11.70 -19.15 -1.28
CA ASP A 525 11.07 -20.47 -1.39
C ASP A 525 10.17 -20.63 -0.14
N PRO A 526 8.99 -19.98 -0.13
CA PRO A 526 8.11 -19.92 1.04
C PRO A 526 7.43 -21.27 1.37
N GLU A 527 7.46 -22.24 0.45
CA GLU A 527 7.00 -23.62 0.67
C GLU A 527 8.12 -24.50 1.24
N GLY A 528 9.37 -24.11 1.01
CA GLY A 528 10.59 -24.85 1.31
C GLY A 528 10.59 -26.24 0.68
N ASP A 529 10.17 -26.33 -0.58
CA ASP A 529 10.19 -27.53 -1.41
C ASP A 529 11.41 -27.56 -2.37
N GLY A 530 12.19 -26.48 -2.41
CA GLY A 530 13.36 -26.31 -3.25
C GLY A 530 13.09 -25.58 -4.57
N THR A 531 11.84 -25.22 -4.86
CA THR A 531 11.44 -24.41 -6.01
C THR A 531 11.44 -22.92 -5.65
N PRO A 532 12.32 -22.10 -6.26
CA PRO A 532 12.25 -20.66 -6.06
C PRO A 532 10.93 -20.09 -6.58
N MET A 533 10.39 -19.07 -5.92
CA MET A 533 9.24 -18.34 -6.45
C MET A 533 9.57 -17.65 -7.79
N GLY A 534 8.57 -17.56 -8.68
CA GLY A 534 8.64 -16.79 -9.91
C GLY A 534 8.32 -15.30 -9.71
N SER A 535 8.22 -14.56 -10.81
CA SER A 535 7.69 -13.19 -10.79
C SER A 535 6.22 -13.21 -10.38
N MET A 536 5.84 -12.28 -9.49
CA MET A 536 4.44 -12.08 -9.08
C MET A 536 3.78 -10.90 -9.80
N GLY A 537 4.45 -10.34 -10.80
CA GLY A 537 3.97 -9.17 -11.51
C GLY A 537 5.04 -8.15 -11.85
N VAL A 538 4.60 -7.02 -12.42
CA VAL A 538 5.48 -5.91 -12.82
C VAL A 538 5.47 -4.76 -11.81
N HIS A 539 6.66 -4.24 -11.48
CA HIS A 539 6.84 -3.07 -10.65
C HIS A 539 7.39 -1.89 -11.45
N GLU A 540 6.78 -0.72 -11.30
CA GLU A 540 7.33 0.59 -11.64
C GLU A 540 6.60 1.70 -10.87
N HIS A 541 7.10 2.93 -11.00
CA HIS A 541 6.41 4.13 -10.56
C HIS A 541 5.88 4.94 -11.73
N TRP A 542 4.78 5.67 -11.51
CA TRP A 542 4.27 6.59 -12.53
C TRP A 542 5.24 7.74 -12.81
N ASN A 543 4.99 8.49 -13.87
CA ASN A 543 5.83 9.62 -14.25
C ASN A 543 5.81 10.78 -13.25
N ASN A 544 4.64 11.15 -12.72
CA ASN A 544 4.46 12.15 -11.68
C ASN A 544 3.05 12.09 -11.06
N ALA A 545 2.87 12.71 -9.88
CA ALA A 545 1.63 12.68 -9.12
C ALA A 545 0.44 13.43 -9.76
N ALA A 546 0.69 14.38 -10.67
CA ALA A 546 -0.38 15.11 -11.35
C ALA A 546 -1.00 14.24 -12.43
N ASP A 547 -0.16 13.68 -13.30
CA ASP A 547 -0.59 12.99 -14.50
C ASP A 547 -0.68 11.46 -14.36
N LYS A 548 -0.04 10.86 -13.34
CA LYS A 548 -0.19 9.45 -12.93
C LYS A 548 -0.08 8.42 -14.07
N GLN A 549 0.84 8.60 -15.02
CA GLN A 549 1.00 7.65 -16.15
C GLN A 549 2.18 6.70 -15.95
N TYR A 550 1.90 5.42 -16.14
CA TYR A 550 2.87 4.34 -16.23
C TYR A 550 3.33 4.10 -17.67
N SER A 551 4.23 3.14 -17.87
CA SER A 551 4.86 2.95 -19.18
C SER A 551 3.84 2.64 -20.29
N ARG A 552 2.84 1.77 -20.04
CA ARG A 552 1.81 1.48 -21.06
C ARG A 552 0.90 2.66 -21.32
N ASN A 553 0.57 3.45 -20.29
CA ASN A 553 -0.19 4.68 -20.45
C ASN A 553 0.50 5.67 -21.42
N LEU A 554 1.85 5.65 -21.47
CA LEU A 554 2.68 6.47 -22.35
C LEU A 554 2.86 5.89 -23.77
N GLY A 555 2.26 4.73 -24.08
CA GLY A 555 2.31 4.08 -25.40
C GLY A 555 3.36 2.98 -25.53
N TYR A 556 4.03 2.59 -24.45
CA TYR A 556 4.88 1.40 -24.48
C TYR A 556 4.04 0.11 -24.44
N ASP A 557 4.58 -0.96 -24.97
CA ASP A 557 3.99 -2.31 -24.97
C ASP A 557 4.42 -3.13 -23.73
N TYR A 558 5.03 -2.48 -22.75
CA TYR A 558 5.52 -3.06 -21.51
C TYR A 558 5.22 -2.17 -20.29
N GLY A 559 5.23 -2.75 -19.09
CA GLY A 559 5.00 -2.07 -17.81
C GLY A 559 3.55 -2.12 -17.33
N ILE A 560 3.21 -1.22 -16.42
CA ILE A 560 1.88 -1.06 -15.85
C ILE A 560 1.00 -0.27 -16.82
N GLU A 561 -0.25 -0.71 -16.98
CA GLU A 561 -1.34 0.05 -17.57
C GLU A 561 -2.33 0.44 -16.47
N LEU A 562 -2.36 1.72 -16.09
CA LEU A 562 -3.38 2.21 -15.18
C LEU A 562 -4.63 2.64 -15.96
N ILE A 563 -5.75 1.99 -15.72
CA ILE A 563 -7.07 2.50 -16.11
C ILE A 563 -7.60 3.30 -14.91
N GLY A 564 -7.89 4.59 -15.09
CA GLY A 564 -8.36 5.45 -14.00
C GLY A 564 -9.10 6.69 -14.50
N PRO A 565 -9.39 7.66 -13.62
CA PRO A 565 -10.10 8.88 -14.00
C PRO A 565 -9.39 9.61 -15.13
N LYS A 566 -10.07 9.80 -16.26
CA LYS A 566 -9.45 10.33 -17.48
C LYS A 566 -8.92 11.76 -17.39
N SER A 567 -9.47 12.54 -16.46
CA SER A 567 -8.95 13.87 -16.15
C SER A 567 -7.52 13.82 -15.59
N LEU A 568 -7.11 12.65 -15.09
CA LEU A 568 -5.81 12.39 -14.50
C LEU A 568 -4.98 11.46 -15.37
N VAL A 569 -5.53 10.30 -15.75
CA VAL A 569 -4.79 9.23 -16.44
C VAL A 569 -5.13 9.24 -17.93
N LYS A 570 -4.10 9.43 -18.77
CA LYS A 570 -4.22 9.35 -20.22
C LYS A 570 -3.71 8.01 -20.71
N ASN A 571 -4.48 7.37 -21.58
CA ASN A 571 -4.09 6.12 -22.24
C ASN A 571 -3.73 6.41 -23.70
N ALA A 572 -2.49 6.12 -24.08
CA ALA A 572 -2.11 6.03 -25.47
C ALA A 572 -2.80 4.82 -26.13
N VAL A 573 -3.26 5.00 -27.36
CA VAL A 573 -3.81 3.93 -28.19
C VAL A 573 -2.70 3.48 -29.13
N ASN A 574 -2.30 2.20 -29.03
CA ASN A 574 -1.37 1.60 -29.96
C ASN A 574 -2.14 1.02 -31.14
N ALA A 575 -1.84 1.52 -32.33
CA ALA A 575 -2.36 0.96 -33.59
C ALA A 575 -1.22 0.23 -34.31
N LEU A 576 -1.38 -1.07 -34.51
CA LEU A 576 -0.42 -1.87 -35.27
C LEU A 576 -0.58 -1.59 -36.78
N GLU A 577 0.54 -1.69 -37.53
CA GLU A 577 0.46 -1.60 -38.98
C GLU A 577 -0.15 -2.89 -39.55
N ALA A 578 -1.24 -2.77 -40.29
CA ALA A 578 -1.87 -3.88 -40.97
C ALA A 578 -1.16 -4.14 -42.31
N GLU A 579 -0.51 -5.30 -42.46
CA GLU A 579 0.13 -5.70 -43.72
C GLU A 579 -0.88 -5.76 -44.89
N THR A 580 -2.11 -6.19 -44.58
CA THR A 580 -3.26 -6.14 -45.48
C THR A 580 -4.34 -5.31 -44.81
N ALA A 581 -4.86 -4.29 -45.51
CA ALA A 581 -5.92 -3.44 -44.99
C ALA A 581 -7.19 -4.27 -44.70
N PRO A 582 -7.83 -4.09 -43.54
CA PRO A 582 -9.05 -4.80 -43.20
C PRO A 582 -10.21 -4.37 -44.10
N VAL A 583 -11.17 -5.28 -44.30
CA VAL A 583 -12.39 -4.98 -45.03
C VAL A 583 -13.37 -4.29 -44.08
N ILE A 584 -13.98 -3.18 -44.51
CA ILE A 584 -14.99 -2.47 -43.70
C ILE A 584 -16.34 -3.16 -43.86
N ASP A 585 -16.54 -4.27 -43.16
CA ASP A 585 -17.78 -5.07 -43.19
C ASP A 585 -18.33 -5.43 -41.80
N GLY A 586 -17.61 -5.07 -40.73
CA GLY A 586 -18.00 -5.37 -39.35
C GLY A 586 -17.62 -6.78 -38.90
N ASP A 587 -16.82 -7.51 -39.67
CA ASP A 587 -16.26 -8.81 -39.29
C ASP A 587 -14.86 -8.63 -38.67
N ALA A 588 -14.63 -9.27 -37.53
CA ALA A 588 -13.34 -9.22 -36.81
C ALA A 588 -12.31 -10.25 -37.31
N SER A 589 -12.61 -11.01 -38.37
CA SER A 589 -11.79 -12.14 -38.83
C SER A 589 -10.55 -11.75 -39.65
N ASP A 590 -10.38 -10.48 -40.02
CA ASP A 590 -9.14 -10.02 -40.63
C ASP A 590 -7.95 -10.19 -39.66
N ALA A 591 -6.83 -10.69 -40.18
CA ALA A 591 -5.64 -11.03 -39.37
C ALA A 591 -5.11 -9.85 -38.51
N CYS A 592 -5.27 -8.61 -38.98
CA CYS A 592 -4.83 -7.44 -38.22
C CYS A 592 -5.57 -7.27 -36.88
N TRP A 593 -6.79 -7.82 -36.75
CA TRP A 593 -7.56 -7.76 -35.52
C TRP A 593 -7.13 -8.82 -34.51
N GLU A 594 -6.50 -9.93 -34.92
CA GLU A 594 -6.02 -10.95 -33.98
C GLU A 594 -4.91 -10.39 -33.07
N GLU A 595 -4.03 -9.56 -33.62
CA GLU A 595 -2.92 -8.95 -32.89
C GLU A 595 -3.27 -7.60 -32.25
N ALA A 596 -4.32 -6.92 -32.71
CA ALA A 596 -4.71 -5.62 -32.19
C ALA A 596 -5.38 -5.72 -30.80
N GLN A 597 -4.95 -4.84 -29.90
CA GLN A 597 -5.44 -4.76 -28.53
C GLN A 597 -6.83 -4.08 -28.47
N TRP A 598 -7.68 -4.59 -27.57
CA TRP A 598 -8.93 -3.92 -27.19
C TRP A 598 -8.69 -2.74 -26.26
N TYR A 599 -9.32 -1.61 -26.59
CA TYR A 599 -9.43 -0.40 -25.78
C TYR A 599 -10.89 -0.14 -25.43
N GLY A 600 -11.18 0.32 -24.21
CA GLY A 600 -12.55 0.70 -23.84
C GLY A 600 -13.00 1.99 -24.53
N ILE A 601 -14.27 2.06 -24.92
CA ILE A 601 -14.99 3.32 -25.19
C ILE A 601 -15.66 3.72 -23.89
N ASP A 602 -14.92 4.50 -23.14
CA ASP A 602 -15.27 4.96 -21.80
C ASP A 602 -15.62 6.46 -21.84
N GLN A 603 -15.80 7.06 -23.02
CA GLN A 603 -16.27 8.43 -23.21
C GLN A 603 -17.75 8.40 -23.55
N THR A 604 -18.57 8.94 -22.67
CA THR A 604 -19.99 9.07 -22.90
C THR A 604 -20.34 10.54 -23.08
N TRP A 605 -20.95 10.86 -24.22
CA TRP A 605 -21.43 12.20 -24.53
C TRP A 605 -22.89 12.31 -24.12
N ILE A 606 -23.09 12.44 -22.82
CA ILE A 606 -24.41 12.65 -22.22
C ILE A 606 -24.57 14.07 -21.70
N PRO A 607 -25.80 14.60 -21.65
CA PRO A 607 -26.09 15.87 -20.98
C PRO A 607 -25.47 15.92 -19.58
N TRP A 608 -24.89 17.07 -19.24
CA TRP A 608 -24.25 17.28 -17.95
C TRP A 608 -25.18 16.93 -16.78
N GLY A 609 -24.74 16.02 -15.91
CA GLY A 609 -25.47 15.59 -14.72
C GLY A 609 -26.39 14.39 -14.92
N LEU A 610 -26.37 13.74 -16.08
CA LEU A 610 -26.96 12.41 -16.23
C LEU A 610 -25.89 11.34 -15.91
N GLU A 611 -26.33 10.20 -15.39
CA GLU A 611 -25.49 9.01 -15.20
C GLU A 611 -25.85 7.99 -16.27
N ILE A 612 -24.86 7.25 -16.74
CA ILE A 612 -25.08 6.04 -17.55
C ILE A 612 -25.02 4.87 -16.60
N ASP A 613 -26.10 4.09 -16.62
CA ASP A 613 -26.11 2.79 -16.00
C ASP A 613 -25.05 1.92 -16.71
N SER A 614 -24.17 1.27 -15.95
CA SER A 614 -23.16 0.37 -16.53
C SER A 614 -23.79 -0.84 -17.24
N ALA A 615 -25.06 -1.12 -16.96
CA ALA A 615 -25.86 -2.10 -17.70
C ALA A 615 -26.44 -1.56 -19.03
N ASP A 616 -26.42 -0.24 -19.24
CA ASP A 616 -27.03 0.43 -20.40
C ASP A 616 -26.05 0.57 -21.57
N PHE A 617 -24.81 1.02 -21.30
CA PHE A 617 -23.80 1.23 -22.34
C PHE A 617 -22.46 0.59 -22.02
N PHE A 618 -21.97 -0.24 -22.94
CA PHE A 618 -20.58 -0.67 -23.02
C PHE A 618 -20.06 -0.44 -24.43
N GLY A 619 -18.84 0.07 -24.56
CA GLY A 619 -18.18 0.09 -25.86
C GLY A 619 -16.70 -0.24 -25.75
N ARG A 620 -16.14 -0.78 -26.82
CA ARG A 620 -14.70 -1.04 -26.99
C ARG A 620 -14.30 -0.92 -28.45
N PHE A 621 -13.02 -0.69 -28.69
CA PHE A 621 -12.47 -0.61 -30.05
C PHE A 621 -11.07 -1.23 -30.15
N LYS A 622 -10.74 -1.76 -31.32
CA LYS A 622 -9.36 -2.04 -31.76
C LYS A 622 -8.95 -0.98 -32.76
N ALA A 623 -7.64 -0.71 -32.84
CA ALA A 623 -7.08 0.21 -33.82
C ALA A 623 -5.93 -0.44 -34.59
N CYS A 624 -5.91 -0.23 -35.91
CA CYS A 624 -4.77 -0.54 -36.77
C CYS A 624 -4.59 0.58 -37.81
N TRP A 625 -3.45 0.62 -38.50
CA TRP A 625 -3.21 1.59 -39.57
C TRP A 625 -2.57 0.91 -40.79
N SER A 626 -2.76 1.47 -41.98
CA SER A 626 -2.13 0.97 -43.20
C SER A 626 -1.26 2.05 -43.82
N ALA A 627 0.04 1.78 -44.00
CA ALA A 627 0.91 2.67 -44.76
C ALA A 627 0.52 2.74 -46.24
N ALA A 628 0.00 1.64 -46.80
CA ALA A 628 -0.39 1.55 -48.21
C ALA A 628 -1.60 2.44 -48.52
N GLU A 629 -2.58 2.49 -47.62
CA GLU A 629 -3.78 3.31 -47.79
C GLU A 629 -3.69 4.67 -47.10
N ASN A 630 -2.70 4.86 -46.20
CA ASN A 630 -2.55 6.03 -45.34
C ASN A 630 -3.82 6.32 -44.52
N LEU A 631 -4.38 5.25 -43.93
CA LEU A 631 -5.61 5.27 -43.13
C LEU A 631 -5.40 4.58 -41.77
N VAL A 632 -6.22 4.99 -40.80
CA VAL A 632 -6.41 4.29 -39.52
C VAL A 632 -7.78 3.61 -39.58
N TYR A 633 -7.84 2.34 -39.18
CA TYR A 633 -9.07 1.56 -39.11
C TYR A 633 -9.41 1.33 -37.64
N LEU A 634 -10.71 1.37 -37.35
CA LEU A 634 -11.25 1.06 -36.05
C LEU A 634 -12.26 -0.06 -36.20
N TYR A 635 -12.06 -1.14 -35.45
CA TYR A 635 -13.10 -2.15 -35.25
C TYR A 635 -13.76 -1.85 -33.90
N VAL A 636 -15.05 -1.56 -33.92
CA VAL A 636 -15.78 -1.00 -32.78
C VAL A 636 -16.93 -1.93 -32.43
N GLU A 637 -17.01 -2.29 -31.15
CA GLU A 637 -18.13 -3.04 -30.58
C GLU A 637 -18.82 -2.17 -29.53
N ILE A 638 -20.13 -2.03 -29.66
CA ILE A 638 -20.98 -1.24 -28.77
C ILE A 638 -22.19 -2.08 -28.41
N THR A 639 -22.46 -2.16 -27.12
CA THR A 639 -23.70 -2.63 -26.54
C THR A 639 -24.43 -1.41 -25.99
N ASP A 640 -25.66 -1.21 -26.45
CA ASP A 640 -26.52 -0.10 -26.07
C ASP A 640 -27.98 -0.59 -26.13
N ASP A 641 -28.84 -0.12 -25.25
CA ASP A 641 -30.28 -0.42 -25.29
C ASP A 641 -30.98 0.28 -26.47
N ALA A 642 -30.40 1.38 -26.97
CA ALA A 642 -30.95 2.23 -28.02
C ALA A 642 -29.88 2.77 -28.98
N PHE A 643 -29.80 2.19 -30.17
CA PHE A 643 -28.94 2.71 -31.23
C PHE A 643 -29.59 3.90 -31.97
N VAL A 644 -29.02 5.10 -31.83
CA VAL A 644 -29.44 6.31 -32.57
C VAL A 644 -28.41 6.66 -33.65
N ASP A 645 -28.67 6.23 -34.89
CA ASP A 645 -27.83 6.52 -36.07
C ASP A 645 -28.14 7.88 -36.69
N GLY A 646 -27.91 8.97 -35.95
CA GLY A 646 -28.06 10.33 -36.46
C GLY A 646 -28.06 11.42 -35.40
N TYR A 647 -27.58 12.62 -35.78
CA TYR A 647 -27.76 13.83 -34.95
C TYR A 647 -29.26 14.14 -34.84
N VAL A 648 -29.80 14.15 -33.63
CA VAL A 648 -31.12 14.73 -33.31
C VAL A 648 -30.95 16.22 -32.99
#